data_AF-A0A0K1P6H9-F1
#
_entry.id   AF-A0A0K1P6H9-F1
#
_cell.length_a   1.000
_cell.length_b   1.000
_cell.length_c   1.000
_cell.angle_alpha   90.00
_cell.angle_beta   90.00
_cell.angle_gamma   90.00
#
_symmetry.space_group_name_H-M   'P 1'
#
loop_
_entity.id
_entity.type
_entity.pdbx_description
1 polymer ?
#
loop_
_entity_poly.entity_id
_entity_poly.type
_entity_poly.pdbx_seq_one_letter_code
_entity_poly.pdbx_strand_id
1 'polypeptide(L)'
;MNSYDLINKFKSRLLNSNKNSGIFYNSFLPNALQFDFKKIETLGLLRKNRNDSKPISLKEALKASNFFISFYDIIVNEETLDSKGIFSYAKKLKNIILKSKHQANEKNINVLYMGTFFVEGCASTNTNDYFRSPLILRKINITDRGGFIYEVSIENEYVLNNALLNILASKNKVYWDYQELDESIISDKNLLIEKLQDYFNIIGYRLNNQEKFYDTLDYKFSSVKGLKRDEAGSIFQANYNSYFNQAFCLDLCSFGLYDIASSTILSAYNIIENDDMSFLDEMLLESTDVLNNDDIDFKENDIVTVSSLDFTQRKALVKSLKDSTYIFGPPGTGKSQVIVNLIANIINNKSDALFITEKKVASKVVYDKLNFLNKFTLMFHNNNTSLQIYKKVREMYNYIIEFKDKNTDSYETNSYSKLDEYYNNLCSFKKLFQDQLGKNYLLFLKESKDTDIESIKLSYNDLTYITEVSTILLFNKNILEDIYNLFILFNKNRININFLLSLYSEQNFNEKLYNFYIKDKLKNKIGIFNKKKFNNFLTSSEYNKLFKDTKNFLSNYNKIDIDKLCDSLNKLNLLNINNNIVTNKVLYYSYCETFKKQHIELFDFMSNDWFHLIGRTIDEKCKNDKDIIIFNYFKYIIENIQLGRYIDSKTNTGKNLSTLFNELGKNIRKTKTSMRLTTLFKNYSQLMKLFFPILIGSPETISDHKTIPLIKKEYEYAIFDEASQIFTEKCIPILYRAKKYIICGDDKQLAPTNFFKIKNDVIDEEEVDEVDVSSINYELQEALKYDSLLSFANGRFQTSMLQYHYRSKSKQLIDFSNAKYYENKLIISNQMKSISYPIELIEVDGIRKDKKNIKEAEVIIELINFILSNKKLKEKSIGIITFNTQQQDLIQDLLEKESINNPELSLKLLNKEPGEELFVKSIENVQGDERDIIIFSICFAKDETGVFKNYFGPIAQENGEKRLNVAISRAKEKMYVIKSIPSSIINSDKRGVLDFKEFLKYCELLTSPTTNKDQINLLLNKETNQIKFDNLNKINEFDSEFEVEVYDAINQIINKERYELKTQVPASGFKIDICIYDKLKKQFILAIECDGYTFHSSTFSKVNDYERQRYLENRGWVFLRILSNDWWNKNNSIVKTRFLNNIKKHLKNNEIEEM
;
A
#
# COMPACT_ATOMS: atom_id res chain seq x y z
N MET A 1 -27.36 -15.80 5.17
CA MET A 1 -26.95 -16.02 6.58
C MET A 1 -27.34 -14.77 7.34
N ASN A 2 -28.12 -14.87 8.42
CA ASN A 2 -28.53 -13.72 9.25
C ASN A 2 -27.39 -13.33 10.23
N SER A 3 -27.35 -12.09 10.73
CA SER A 3 -26.32 -11.58 11.65
C SER A 3 -26.13 -12.44 12.91
N TYR A 4 -27.21 -13.00 13.47
CA TYR A 4 -27.16 -13.91 14.62
C TYR A 4 -26.37 -15.20 14.35
N ASP A 5 -26.60 -15.84 13.20
CA ASP A 5 -25.88 -17.07 12.84
C ASP A 5 -24.38 -16.78 12.67
N LEU A 6 -24.05 -15.62 12.10
CA LEU A 6 -22.69 -15.19 11.87
C LEU A 6 -21.95 -14.93 13.19
N ILE A 7 -22.58 -14.25 14.14
CA ILE A 7 -21.99 -14.05 15.48
C ILE A 7 -21.79 -15.37 16.20
N ASN A 8 -22.79 -16.27 16.20
CA ASN A 8 -22.66 -17.58 16.87
C ASN A 8 -21.48 -18.38 16.29
N LYS A 9 -21.29 -18.31 14.98
CA LYS A 9 -20.14 -18.91 14.29
C LYS A 9 -18.81 -18.27 14.71
N PHE A 10 -18.72 -16.93 14.78
CA PHE A 10 -17.51 -16.24 15.24
C PHE A 10 -17.20 -16.51 16.72
N LYS A 11 -18.20 -16.54 17.59
CA LYS A 11 -18.05 -16.97 19.00
C LYS A 11 -17.51 -18.38 19.10
N SER A 12 -18.05 -19.32 18.32
CA SER A 12 -17.57 -20.70 18.27
C SER A 12 -16.10 -20.79 17.85
N ARG A 13 -15.67 -19.99 16.86
CA ARG A 13 -14.26 -19.90 16.45
C ARG A 13 -13.36 -19.38 17.58
N LEU A 14 -13.75 -18.31 18.27
CA LEU A 14 -13.02 -17.77 19.43
C LEU A 14 -12.92 -18.80 20.57
N LEU A 15 -14.02 -19.50 20.89
CA LEU A 15 -14.04 -20.56 21.90
C LEU A 15 -13.12 -21.74 21.53
N ASN A 16 -13.12 -22.15 20.26
CA ASN A 16 -12.24 -23.21 19.78
C ASN A 16 -10.76 -22.81 19.79
N SER A 17 -10.44 -21.54 19.51
CA SER A 17 -9.08 -21.01 19.71
C SER A 17 -8.64 -21.17 21.17
N ASN A 18 -9.54 -20.88 22.12
CA ASN A 18 -9.24 -20.96 23.56
C ASN A 18 -8.95 -22.37 24.03
N LYS A 19 -9.71 -23.35 23.55
CA LYS A 19 -9.48 -24.78 23.84
C LYS A 19 -8.11 -25.27 23.38
N ASN A 20 -7.57 -24.70 22.31
CA ASN A 20 -6.26 -25.10 21.79
C ASN A 20 -5.10 -24.30 22.41
N SER A 21 -5.38 -23.19 23.10
CA SER A 21 -4.38 -22.19 23.55
C SER A 21 -3.77 -22.41 24.94
N GLY A 22 -3.96 -23.58 25.56
CA GLY A 22 -3.44 -23.87 26.91
C GLY A 22 -4.15 -23.13 28.05
N ILE A 23 -5.23 -22.39 27.75
CA ILE A 23 -6.06 -21.67 28.74
C ILE A 23 -7.24 -22.52 29.22
N PHE A 24 -7.65 -23.48 28.39
CA PHE A 24 -8.62 -24.51 28.72
C PHE A 24 -8.04 -25.80 28.14
N TYR A 25 -7.64 -26.72 29.01
CA TYR A 25 -6.90 -27.90 28.58
C TYR A 25 -7.86 -29.04 28.38
N ASN A 26 -7.69 -29.81 27.31
CA ASN A 26 -8.23 -31.16 27.25
C ASN A 26 -7.13 -32.22 27.45
N SER A 27 -5.93 -31.83 27.90
CA SER A 27 -4.78 -32.73 28.05
C SER A 27 -3.90 -32.40 29.26
N PHE A 28 -3.40 -33.46 29.90
CA PHE A 28 -2.40 -33.41 30.97
C PHE A 28 -1.05 -32.89 30.43
N LEU A 29 -0.34 -32.08 31.21
CA LEU A 29 1.06 -31.75 30.92
C LEU A 29 1.90 -33.05 30.81
N PRO A 30 2.78 -33.17 29.79
CA PRO A 30 3.65 -32.10 29.31
C PRO A 30 3.31 -31.61 27.89
N ASN A 31 2.33 -30.72 27.76
CA ASN A 31 2.16 -29.95 26.53
C ASN A 31 3.50 -29.29 26.13
N ALA A 32 3.81 -29.28 24.83
CA ALA A 32 5.04 -28.70 24.26
C ALA A 32 5.16 -27.16 24.49
N LEU A 33 4.21 -26.55 25.19
CA LEU A 33 4.05 -25.11 25.37
C LEU A 33 4.16 -24.66 26.83
N GLN A 34 4.44 -25.57 27.77
CA GLN A 34 4.51 -25.27 29.21
C GLN A 34 5.64 -26.00 29.94
N PHE A 35 6.00 -25.45 31.09
CA PHE A 35 7.16 -25.81 31.87
C PHE A 35 6.80 -25.79 33.36
N ASP A 36 7.05 -26.90 34.04
CA ASP A 36 6.72 -27.09 35.45
C ASP A 36 7.83 -26.51 36.33
N PHE A 37 7.47 -25.52 37.17
CA PHE A 37 8.42 -24.86 38.07
C PHE A 37 8.91 -25.77 39.19
N LYS A 38 8.07 -26.71 39.68
CA LYS A 38 8.49 -27.64 40.72
C LYS A 38 9.53 -28.63 40.19
N LYS A 39 9.40 -29.04 38.93
CA LYS A 39 10.40 -29.85 38.25
C LYS A 39 11.74 -29.12 38.09
N ILE A 40 11.73 -27.80 37.85
CA ILE A 40 12.95 -26.96 37.79
C ILE A 40 13.67 -26.94 39.15
N GLU A 41 12.90 -26.79 40.23
CA GLU A 41 13.43 -26.83 41.59
C GLU A 41 14.06 -28.19 41.90
N THR A 42 13.40 -29.30 41.56
CA THR A 42 13.94 -30.66 41.78
C THR A 42 15.23 -30.92 40.99
N LEU A 43 15.39 -30.28 39.83
CA LEU A 43 16.61 -30.36 39.01
C LEU A 43 17.70 -29.38 39.48
N GLY A 44 17.44 -28.56 40.50
CA GLY A 44 18.43 -27.61 41.04
C GLY A 44 18.84 -26.52 40.05
N LEU A 45 17.95 -26.05 39.19
CA LEU A 45 18.27 -25.10 38.10
C LEU A 45 18.09 -23.62 38.47
N LEU A 46 17.40 -23.30 39.57
CA LEU A 46 17.09 -21.93 39.99
C LEU A 46 18.30 -21.26 40.63
N ARG A 47 18.57 -19.98 40.32
CA ARG A 47 19.65 -19.17 40.91
C ARG A 47 19.15 -17.77 41.27
N LYS A 48 19.78 -17.14 42.28
CA LYS A 48 19.46 -15.76 42.69
C LYS A 48 20.12 -14.74 41.75
N ASN A 49 21.40 -14.91 41.45
CA ASN A 49 22.15 -14.11 40.48
C ASN A 49 22.79 -14.98 39.39
N ARG A 50 23.21 -14.36 38.30
CA ARG A 50 23.88 -15.01 37.15
C ARG A 50 25.10 -15.87 37.55
N ASN A 51 25.89 -15.41 38.52
CA ASN A 51 27.16 -16.02 38.91
C ASN A 51 27.05 -16.91 40.16
N ASP A 52 25.86 -17.09 40.72
CA ASP A 52 25.69 -17.92 41.92
C ASP A 52 25.76 -19.41 41.53
N SER A 53 26.57 -20.19 42.23
CA SER A 53 26.69 -21.63 42.03
C SER A 53 25.65 -22.45 42.80
N LYS A 54 25.05 -21.87 43.86
CA LYS A 54 24.08 -22.57 44.71
C LYS A 54 22.65 -22.43 44.20
N PRO A 55 21.88 -23.53 44.08
CA PRO A 55 20.47 -23.45 43.77
C PRO A 55 19.68 -22.79 44.90
N ILE A 56 18.63 -22.04 44.53
CA ILE A 56 17.63 -21.52 45.48
C ILE A 56 16.34 -22.31 45.39
N SER A 57 15.52 -22.24 46.45
CA SER A 57 14.17 -22.84 46.43
C SER A 57 13.22 -22.05 45.53
N LEU A 58 12.17 -22.71 45.04
CA LEU A 58 11.11 -22.06 44.26
C LEU A 58 10.41 -20.96 45.08
N LYS A 59 10.24 -21.19 46.39
CA LYS A 59 9.68 -20.19 47.31
C LYS A 59 10.52 -18.91 47.38
N GLU A 60 11.84 -19.03 47.42
CA GLU A 60 12.75 -17.87 47.40
C GLU A 60 12.71 -17.16 46.05
N ALA A 61 12.71 -17.92 44.95
CA ALA A 61 12.63 -17.37 43.59
C ALA A 61 11.34 -16.56 43.37
N LEU A 62 10.19 -17.11 43.77
CA LEU A 62 8.89 -16.46 43.59
C LEU A 62 8.71 -15.24 44.50
N LYS A 63 9.29 -15.24 45.71
CA LYS A 63 9.32 -14.06 46.58
C LYS A 63 10.20 -12.94 46.01
N ALA A 64 11.33 -13.29 45.39
CA ALA A 64 12.22 -12.32 44.78
C ALA A 64 11.63 -11.67 43.52
N SER A 65 10.69 -12.36 42.85
CA SER A 65 10.10 -12.01 41.54
C SER A 65 11.09 -11.87 40.38
N ASN A 66 12.39 -11.81 40.66
CA ASN A 66 13.50 -11.83 39.71
C ASN A 66 14.49 -12.93 40.12
N PHE A 67 14.79 -13.85 39.20
CA PHE A 67 15.71 -14.97 39.42
C PHE A 67 16.26 -15.50 38.07
N PHE A 68 17.15 -16.50 38.12
CA PHE A 68 17.74 -17.11 36.92
C PHE A 68 17.45 -18.62 36.87
N ILE A 69 17.35 -19.16 35.66
CA ILE A 69 17.34 -20.60 35.35
C ILE A 69 18.64 -20.90 34.61
N SER A 70 19.52 -21.70 35.19
CA SER A 70 20.82 -22.05 34.62
C SER A 70 20.90 -23.54 34.30
N PHE A 71 21.17 -23.88 33.04
CA PHE A 71 21.54 -25.24 32.62
C PHE A 71 23.06 -25.41 32.44
N TYR A 72 23.82 -24.30 32.54
CA TYR A 72 25.25 -24.25 32.23
C TYR A 72 26.06 -25.24 33.08
N ASP A 73 25.88 -25.20 34.40
CA ASP A 73 26.63 -26.03 35.36
C ASP A 73 26.42 -27.55 35.14
N ILE A 74 25.35 -27.93 34.45
CA ILE A 74 24.98 -29.33 34.24
C ILE A 74 25.41 -29.81 32.86
N ILE A 75 25.30 -28.95 31.84
CA ILE A 75 25.72 -29.29 30.46
C ILE A 75 27.24 -29.38 30.37
N VAL A 76 27.98 -28.53 31.09
CA VAL A 76 29.45 -28.47 31.04
C VAL A 76 30.12 -29.63 31.79
N ASN A 77 29.44 -30.23 32.79
CA ASN A 77 30.04 -31.24 33.68
C ASN A 77 29.82 -32.71 33.23
N GLU A 78 29.37 -32.97 31.98
CA GLU A 78 29.25 -34.21 31.16
C GLU A 78 29.20 -35.65 31.78
N GLU A 79 29.10 -35.89 33.08
CA GLU A 79 29.35 -37.23 33.65
C GLU A 79 28.09 -38.04 34.08
N THR A 80 26.87 -37.68 33.67
CA THR A 80 25.66 -38.43 34.09
C THR A 80 24.71 -38.83 32.96
N LEU A 81 24.09 -40.02 33.09
CA LEU A 81 23.04 -40.59 32.23
C LEU A 81 21.80 -39.67 32.07
N ASP A 82 21.63 -38.69 32.96
CA ASP A 82 20.52 -37.71 32.94
C ASP A 82 20.77 -36.51 32.00
N SER A 83 21.98 -36.38 31.43
CA SER A 83 22.38 -35.29 30.51
C SER A 83 21.47 -35.16 29.28
N LYS A 84 21.04 -36.27 28.67
CA LYS A 84 20.09 -36.27 27.54
C LYS A 84 18.71 -35.74 27.93
N GLY A 85 18.22 -36.08 29.13
CA GLY A 85 16.94 -35.61 29.65
C GLY A 85 16.95 -34.11 29.93
N ILE A 86 18.05 -33.62 30.51
CA ILE A 86 18.25 -32.19 30.82
C ILE A 86 18.42 -31.36 29.55
N PHE A 87 19.14 -31.87 28.55
CA PHE A 87 19.25 -31.21 27.24
C PHE A 87 17.90 -31.11 26.52
N SER A 88 17.10 -32.18 26.55
CA SER A 88 15.72 -32.17 26.04
C SER A 88 14.86 -31.13 26.78
N TYR A 89 15.01 -31.01 28.09
CA TYR A 89 14.32 -30.02 28.93
C TYR A 89 14.76 -28.58 28.61
N ALA A 90 16.05 -28.34 28.39
CA ALA A 90 16.59 -27.04 27.96
C ALA A 90 16.06 -26.65 26.57
N LYS A 91 16.02 -27.59 25.63
CA LYS A 91 15.43 -27.39 24.29
C LYS A 91 13.93 -27.07 24.37
N LYS A 92 13.20 -27.72 25.28
CA LYS A 92 11.80 -27.40 25.54
C LYS A 92 11.61 -25.96 26.03
N LEU A 93 12.45 -25.49 26.96
CA LEU A 93 12.41 -24.10 27.43
C LEU A 93 12.72 -23.11 26.30
N LYS A 94 13.81 -23.35 25.55
CA LYS A 94 14.20 -22.55 24.39
C LYS A 94 13.03 -22.44 23.40
N ASN A 95 12.36 -23.55 23.11
CA ASN A 95 11.19 -23.57 22.22
C ASN A 95 10.00 -22.75 22.74
N ILE A 96 9.71 -22.79 24.05
CA ILE A 96 8.64 -21.97 24.65
C ILE A 96 8.98 -20.49 24.52
N ILE A 97 10.22 -20.09 24.84
CA ILE A 97 10.69 -18.71 24.74
C ILE A 97 10.66 -18.22 23.29
N LEU A 98 11.16 -19.03 22.34
CA LEU A 98 11.13 -18.70 20.92
C LEU A 98 9.71 -18.50 20.41
N LYS A 99 8.78 -19.39 20.77
CA LYS A 99 7.35 -19.26 20.40
C LYS A 99 6.69 -18.05 21.04
N SER A 100 6.97 -17.76 22.32
CA SER A 100 6.50 -16.55 23.00
C SER A 100 6.97 -15.29 22.28
N LYS A 101 8.27 -15.21 21.96
CA LYS A 101 8.85 -14.09 21.21
C LYS A 101 8.24 -13.97 19.81
N HIS A 102 8.03 -15.09 19.12
CA HIS A 102 7.38 -15.11 17.83
C HIS A 102 5.97 -14.50 17.90
N GLN A 103 5.14 -14.92 18.87
CA GLN A 103 3.80 -14.36 19.04
C GLN A 103 3.82 -12.88 19.45
N ALA A 104 4.76 -12.48 20.31
CA ALA A 104 4.93 -11.08 20.68
C ALA A 104 5.36 -10.21 19.49
N ASN A 105 6.15 -10.74 18.55
CA ASN A 105 6.60 -10.01 17.37
C ASN A 105 5.53 -10.01 16.27
N GLU A 106 4.86 -11.14 16.03
CA GLU A 106 3.90 -11.30 14.95
C GLU A 106 2.50 -10.77 15.26
N LYS A 107 1.98 -11.09 16.45
CA LYS A 107 0.61 -10.75 16.84
C LYS A 107 0.56 -9.62 17.86
N ASN A 108 1.72 -9.16 18.33
CA ASN A 108 1.83 -8.20 19.41
C ASN A 108 1.11 -8.65 20.69
N ILE A 109 1.02 -9.96 20.93
CA ILE A 109 0.41 -10.58 22.12
C ILE A 109 1.51 -11.16 23.00
N ASN A 110 1.52 -10.78 24.28
CA ASN A 110 2.29 -11.54 25.24
C ASN A 110 1.43 -12.71 25.73
N VAL A 111 1.87 -13.92 25.43
CA VAL A 111 1.21 -15.14 25.90
C VAL A 111 1.97 -15.81 27.03
N LEU A 112 3.13 -15.29 27.45
CA LEU A 112 3.93 -15.96 28.47
C LEU A 112 3.47 -15.59 29.88
N TYR A 113 2.80 -16.53 30.54
CA TYR A 113 2.30 -16.36 31.90
C TYR A 113 2.75 -17.50 32.81
N MET A 114 2.80 -17.18 34.11
CA MET A 114 2.80 -18.09 35.24
C MET A 114 1.36 -18.42 35.57
N GLY A 115 0.97 -19.69 35.51
CA GLY A 115 -0.30 -20.16 36.04
C GLY A 115 -0.17 -20.60 37.50
N THR A 116 -1.13 -20.19 38.32
CA THR A 116 -1.33 -20.62 39.70
C THR A 116 -2.82 -20.87 39.98
N PHE A 117 -3.15 -21.42 41.16
CA PHE A 117 -4.52 -21.75 41.57
C PHE A 117 -5.19 -22.66 40.52
N PHE A 118 -4.55 -23.78 40.23
CA PHE A 118 -5.06 -24.71 39.23
C PHE A 118 -6.35 -25.36 39.69
N VAL A 119 -7.25 -25.60 38.74
CA VAL A 119 -8.48 -26.35 38.93
C VAL A 119 -8.60 -27.44 37.89
N GLU A 120 -9.24 -28.55 38.24
CA GLU A 120 -9.61 -29.61 37.30
C GLU A 120 -11.05 -30.08 37.47
N GLY A 121 -11.64 -30.62 36.41
CA GLY A 121 -13.01 -31.12 36.40
C GLY A 121 -13.49 -31.51 35.00
N CYS A 122 -14.79 -31.70 34.84
CA CYS A 122 -15.42 -32.00 33.55
C CYS A 122 -16.40 -30.90 33.14
N ALA A 123 -16.27 -30.42 31.91
CA ALA A 123 -17.18 -29.41 31.35
C ALA A 123 -18.46 -30.00 30.73
N SER A 124 -18.51 -31.30 30.48
CA SER A 124 -19.72 -32.01 30.03
C SER A 124 -19.64 -33.52 30.34
N THR A 125 -20.65 -34.29 29.90
CA THR A 125 -20.67 -35.76 29.91
C THR A 125 -19.63 -36.42 29.00
N ASN A 126 -19.00 -35.65 28.10
CA ASN A 126 -18.03 -36.15 27.14
C ASN A 126 -16.64 -36.28 27.78
N THR A 127 -15.99 -37.43 27.64
CA THR A 127 -14.60 -37.66 28.09
C THR A 127 -13.62 -36.64 27.53
N ASN A 128 -13.92 -36.13 26.35
CA ASN A 128 -13.11 -35.11 25.67
C ASN A 128 -13.24 -33.70 26.25
N ASP A 129 -14.15 -33.46 27.19
CA ASP A 129 -14.38 -32.16 27.84
C ASP A 129 -13.82 -32.10 29.28
N TYR A 130 -12.93 -33.03 29.66
CA TYR A 130 -12.12 -32.91 30.88
C TYR A 130 -11.20 -31.69 30.78
N PHE A 131 -11.07 -30.93 31.86
CA PHE A 131 -10.15 -29.81 31.94
C PHE A 131 -9.27 -29.79 33.18
N ARG A 132 -8.08 -29.21 33.02
CA ARG A 132 -7.20 -28.78 34.11
C ARG A 132 -6.57 -27.45 33.75
N SER A 133 -6.84 -26.36 34.44
CA SER A 133 -6.44 -25.01 34.02
C SER A 133 -6.04 -24.13 35.21
N PRO A 134 -5.08 -23.19 35.06
CA PRO A 134 -4.86 -22.17 36.08
C PRO A 134 -6.06 -21.22 36.16
N LEU A 135 -6.41 -20.78 37.37
CA LEU A 135 -7.36 -19.69 37.58
C LEU A 135 -6.71 -18.33 37.55
N ILE A 136 -5.46 -18.24 37.99
CA ILE A 136 -4.76 -16.96 38.10
C ILE A 136 -3.48 -17.03 37.28
N LEU A 137 -3.29 -15.98 36.47
CA LEU A 137 -2.16 -15.83 35.57
C LEU A 137 -1.35 -14.60 35.98
N ARG A 138 -0.03 -14.73 36.06
CA ARG A 138 0.89 -13.59 36.26
C ARG A 138 1.84 -13.51 35.08
N LYS A 139 2.02 -12.32 34.52
CA LYS A 139 2.89 -12.15 33.35
C LYS A 139 4.35 -12.44 33.71
N ILE A 140 5.04 -13.20 32.86
CA ILE A 140 6.47 -13.50 33.01
C ILE A 140 7.23 -12.96 31.81
N ASN A 141 8.38 -12.33 32.07
CA ASN A 141 9.37 -12.01 31.05
C ASN A 141 10.61 -12.89 31.24
N ILE A 142 11.03 -13.57 30.17
CA ILE A 142 12.23 -14.42 30.18
C ILE A 142 13.25 -13.90 29.16
N THR A 143 14.41 -13.49 29.64
CA THR A 143 15.53 -12.95 28.86
C THR A 143 16.65 -13.98 28.76
N ASP A 144 17.04 -14.32 27.52
CA ASP A 144 18.17 -15.20 27.25
C ASP A 144 19.47 -14.42 27.46
N ARG A 145 20.33 -14.89 28.36
CA ARG A 145 21.62 -14.26 28.71
C ARG A 145 22.81 -15.00 28.09
N GLY A 146 22.57 -15.97 27.20
CA GLY A 146 23.58 -16.79 26.55
C GLY A 146 24.03 -17.97 27.42
N GLY A 147 24.60 -19.01 26.78
CA GLY A 147 25.15 -20.18 27.49
C GLY A 147 24.11 -21.01 28.25
N PHE A 148 22.86 -21.07 27.77
CA PHE A 148 21.72 -21.71 28.46
C PHE A 148 21.40 -21.13 29.86
N ILE A 149 21.62 -19.83 30.03
CA ILE A 149 21.21 -19.09 31.23
C ILE A 149 20.07 -18.14 30.86
N TYR A 150 18.96 -18.25 31.59
CA TYR A 150 17.76 -17.45 31.38
C TYR A 150 17.43 -16.65 32.63
N GLU A 151 17.25 -15.35 32.49
CA GLU A 151 16.75 -14.49 33.57
C GLU A 151 15.22 -14.42 33.47
N VAL A 152 14.55 -14.54 34.61
CA VAL A 152 13.10 -14.58 34.73
C VAL A 152 12.67 -13.43 35.63
N SER A 153 11.75 -12.60 35.14
CA SER A 153 11.06 -11.59 35.95
C SER A 153 9.55 -11.81 35.89
N ILE A 154 8.89 -11.76 37.05
CA ILE A 154 7.45 -11.97 37.20
C ILE A 154 6.81 -10.65 37.59
N GLU A 155 5.79 -10.23 36.84
CA GLU A 155 5.04 -9.01 37.13
C GLU A 155 4.12 -9.24 38.36
N ASN A 156 3.80 -8.15 39.07
CA ASN A 156 2.94 -8.18 40.25
C ASN A 156 1.45 -8.13 39.91
N GLU A 157 1.11 -8.07 38.62
CA GLU A 157 -0.27 -8.04 38.15
C GLU A 157 -0.83 -9.46 38.04
N TYR A 158 -2.01 -9.67 38.63
CA TYR A 158 -2.72 -10.93 38.64
C TYR A 158 -3.92 -10.84 37.70
N VAL A 159 -4.03 -11.79 36.77
CA VAL A 159 -5.08 -11.86 35.77
C VAL A 159 -5.93 -13.09 36.05
N LEU A 160 -7.23 -12.90 36.25
CA LEU A 160 -8.18 -14.00 36.34
C LEU A 160 -8.36 -14.65 34.96
N ASN A 161 -8.32 -15.97 34.91
CA ASN A 161 -8.58 -16.74 33.70
C ASN A 161 -10.09 -16.77 33.39
N ASN A 162 -10.59 -15.63 32.89
CA ASN A 162 -11.98 -15.47 32.47
C ASN A 162 -12.33 -16.34 31.26
N ALA A 163 -11.35 -16.80 30.47
CA ALA A 163 -11.64 -17.70 29.34
C ALA A 163 -12.16 -19.06 29.84
N LEU A 164 -11.54 -19.62 30.89
CA LEU A 164 -12.02 -20.84 31.53
C LEU A 164 -13.45 -20.67 32.03
N LEU A 165 -13.70 -19.60 32.80
CA LEU A 165 -15.01 -19.33 33.40
C LEU A 165 -16.09 -19.12 32.34
N ASN A 166 -15.77 -18.40 31.25
CA ASN A 166 -16.65 -18.24 30.10
C ASN A 166 -17.02 -19.57 29.42
N ILE A 167 -16.04 -20.46 29.23
CA ILE A 167 -16.29 -21.78 28.61
C ILE A 167 -17.23 -22.61 29.49
N LEU A 168 -16.98 -22.63 30.80
CA LEU A 168 -17.80 -23.36 31.78
C LEU A 168 -19.21 -22.78 31.88
N ALA A 169 -19.35 -21.45 31.94
CA ALA A 169 -20.64 -20.77 31.96
C ALA A 169 -21.44 -21.04 30.68
N SER A 170 -20.79 -20.93 29.51
CA SER A 170 -21.40 -21.22 28.22
C SER A 170 -21.93 -22.66 28.14
N LYS A 171 -21.18 -23.64 28.67
CA LYS A 171 -21.61 -25.05 28.76
C LYS A 171 -22.84 -25.23 29.65
N ASN A 172 -22.94 -24.47 30.73
CA ASN A 172 -24.11 -24.42 31.61
C ASN A 172 -25.22 -23.47 31.14
N LYS A 173 -25.06 -22.82 29.97
CA LYS A 173 -25.98 -21.79 29.45
C LYS A 173 -26.21 -20.64 30.45
N VAL A 174 -25.19 -20.33 31.25
CA VAL A 174 -25.18 -19.22 32.20
C VAL A 174 -24.39 -18.06 31.60
N TYR A 175 -24.85 -16.84 31.85
CA TYR A 175 -24.11 -15.64 31.51
C TYR A 175 -22.96 -15.43 32.52
N TRP A 176 -21.74 -15.35 32.01
CA TRP A 176 -20.58 -14.93 32.78
C TRP A 176 -20.16 -13.54 32.33
N ASP A 177 -20.22 -12.59 33.26
CA ASP A 177 -19.55 -11.31 33.05
C ASP A 177 -18.10 -11.42 33.49
N TYR A 178 -17.20 -10.84 32.71
CA TYR A 178 -15.78 -10.86 33.02
C TYR A 178 -15.55 -10.23 34.40
N GLN A 179 -14.85 -10.95 35.28
CA GLN A 179 -14.46 -10.44 36.61
C GLN A 179 -12.98 -10.06 36.68
N GLU A 180 -12.65 -9.04 37.46
CA GLU A 180 -11.28 -8.63 37.78
C GLU A 180 -10.91 -9.03 39.22
N LEU A 181 -9.61 -9.16 39.46
CA LEU A 181 -9.07 -9.32 40.81
C LEU A 181 -8.44 -7.99 41.22
N ASP A 182 -9.13 -7.27 42.10
CA ASP A 182 -8.61 -6.03 42.66
C ASP A 182 -7.45 -6.30 43.64
N GLU A 183 -6.57 -5.31 43.80
CA GLU A 183 -5.42 -5.40 44.72
C GLU A 183 -5.84 -5.70 46.16
N SER A 184 -7.00 -5.19 46.59
CA SER A 184 -7.57 -5.48 47.91
C SER A 184 -7.89 -6.96 48.07
N ILE A 185 -8.48 -7.59 47.05
CA ILE A 185 -8.84 -9.01 47.04
C ILE A 185 -7.57 -9.87 47.06
N ILE A 186 -6.57 -9.51 46.27
CA ILE A 186 -5.31 -10.26 46.17
C ILE A 186 -4.51 -10.20 47.49
N SER A 187 -4.58 -9.07 48.20
CA SER A 187 -3.84 -8.86 49.44
C SER A 187 -4.37 -9.69 50.62
N ASP A 188 -5.64 -10.11 50.57
CA ASP A 188 -6.28 -10.93 51.59
C ASP A 188 -6.54 -12.35 51.07
N LYS A 189 -5.80 -13.31 51.61
CA LYS A 189 -5.85 -14.72 51.24
C LYS A 189 -7.26 -15.32 51.35
N ASN A 190 -8.00 -14.97 52.40
CA ASN A 190 -9.33 -15.54 52.65
C ASN A 190 -10.35 -14.93 51.69
N LEU A 191 -10.30 -13.60 51.51
CA LEU A 191 -11.16 -12.89 50.58
C LEU A 191 -10.97 -13.36 49.13
N LEU A 192 -9.73 -13.66 48.73
CA LEU A 192 -9.44 -14.21 47.41
C LEU A 192 -10.14 -15.56 47.20
N ILE A 193 -10.03 -16.48 48.15
CA ILE A 193 -10.63 -17.82 48.04
C ILE A 193 -12.15 -17.73 48.04
N GLU A 194 -12.74 -16.90 48.92
CA GLU A 194 -14.18 -16.63 48.96
C GLU A 194 -14.68 -16.10 47.61
N LYS A 195 -13.97 -15.12 47.02
CA LYS A 195 -14.32 -14.59 45.70
C LYS A 195 -14.23 -15.61 44.58
N LEU A 196 -13.20 -16.45 44.57
CA LEU A 196 -13.09 -17.53 43.58
C LEU A 196 -14.25 -18.53 43.74
N GLN A 197 -14.69 -18.81 44.96
CA GLN A 197 -15.86 -19.64 45.22
C GLN A 197 -17.13 -19.03 44.63
N ASP A 198 -17.37 -17.73 44.87
CA ASP A 198 -18.51 -16.99 44.32
C ASP A 198 -18.54 -17.09 42.79
N TYR A 199 -17.38 -16.91 42.15
CA TYR A 199 -17.25 -16.98 40.70
C TYR A 199 -17.65 -18.34 40.14
N PHE A 200 -17.21 -19.44 40.78
CA PHE A 200 -17.61 -20.79 40.39
C PHE A 200 -19.11 -21.04 40.63
N ASN A 201 -19.66 -20.58 41.75
CA ASN A 201 -21.07 -20.71 42.04
C ASN A 201 -21.95 -20.00 40.99
N ILE A 202 -21.55 -18.79 40.57
CA ILE A 202 -22.25 -18.01 39.52
C ILE A 202 -22.35 -18.82 38.22
N ILE A 203 -21.26 -19.45 37.79
CA ILE A 203 -21.25 -20.24 36.53
C ILE A 203 -21.85 -21.64 36.69
N GLY A 204 -22.42 -21.97 37.85
CA GLY A 204 -23.06 -23.25 38.11
C GLY A 204 -22.11 -24.40 38.44
N TYR A 205 -20.92 -24.10 39.00
CA TYR A 205 -19.96 -25.10 39.46
C TYR A 205 -19.68 -24.97 40.97
N ARG A 206 -19.47 -26.11 41.62
CA ARG A 206 -18.97 -26.15 43.00
C ARG A 206 -17.46 -26.35 43.00
N LEU A 207 -16.74 -25.43 43.65
CA LEU A 207 -15.30 -25.52 43.83
C LEU A 207 -14.96 -26.25 45.15
N ASN A 208 -14.15 -27.30 45.05
CA ASN A 208 -13.77 -28.23 46.13
C ASN A 208 -12.25 -28.20 46.40
N ASN A 209 -11.82 -28.73 47.56
CA ASN A 209 -10.42 -28.83 48.00
C ASN A 209 -9.69 -27.47 48.14
N GLN A 210 -10.40 -26.44 48.60
CA GLN A 210 -9.89 -25.07 48.70
C GLN A 210 -8.63 -24.95 49.57
N GLU A 211 -8.39 -25.89 50.49
CA GLU A 211 -7.15 -25.98 51.27
C GLU A 211 -5.89 -25.97 50.39
N LYS A 212 -5.98 -26.50 49.16
CA LYS A 212 -4.89 -26.48 48.17
C LYS A 212 -4.54 -25.09 47.65
N PHE A 213 -5.46 -24.14 47.72
CA PHE A 213 -5.16 -22.74 47.40
C PHE A 213 -4.35 -22.05 48.48
N TYR A 214 -4.50 -22.44 49.75
CA TYR A 214 -3.62 -21.97 50.82
C TYR A 214 -2.19 -22.46 50.62
N ASP A 215 -1.99 -23.71 50.16
CA ASP A 215 -0.67 -24.22 49.77
C ASP A 215 -0.06 -23.38 48.62
N THR A 216 -0.86 -23.07 47.60
CA THR A 216 -0.45 -22.18 46.48
C THR A 216 0.01 -20.81 46.98
N LEU A 217 -0.73 -20.21 47.92
CA LEU A 217 -0.42 -18.91 48.54
C LEU A 217 0.83 -18.94 49.44
N ASP A 218 1.20 -20.11 49.96
CA ASP A 218 2.41 -20.34 50.75
C ASP A 218 3.61 -20.81 49.91
N TYR A 219 3.44 -20.85 48.58
CA TYR A 219 4.41 -21.36 47.60
C TYR A 219 4.78 -22.84 47.82
N LYS A 220 3.83 -23.63 48.32
CA LYS A 220 3.94 -25.09 48.44
C LYS A 220 3.26 -25.72 47.24
N PHE A 221 4.05 -26.35 46.37
CA PHE A 221 3.57 -26.97 45.13
C PHE A 221 3.93 -28.46 45.10
N SER A 222 3.01 -29.27 44.58
CA SER A 222 3.22 -30.69 44.33
C SER A 222 3.84 -30.92 42.96
N SER A 223 4.59 -32.01 42.80
CA SER A 223 5.00 -32.51 41.48
C SER A 223 3.94 -33.51 41.00
N VAL A 224 3.37 -33.29 39.83
CA VAL A 224 2.34 -34.19 39.28
C VAL A 224 2.93 -35.02 38.15
N LYS A 225 2.80 -36.35 38.26
CA LYS A 225 3.03 -37.27 37.13
C LYS A 225 1.89 -37.09 36.12
N GLY A 226 2.23 -36.93 34.85
CA GLY A 226 1.22 -36.81 33.80
C GLY A 226 0.45 -38.12 33.59
N LEU A 227 -0.88 -38.10 33.61
CA LEU A 227 -1.73 -39.18 33.08
C LEU A 227 -1.98 -38.94 31.58
N LYS A 228 -2.19 -39.96 30.76
CA LYS A 228 -2.58 -39.74 29.36
C LYS A 228 -4.02 -39.18 29.28
N ARG A 229 -4.34 -38.42 28.23
CA ARG A 229 -5.68 -37.82 28.01
C ARG A 229 -6.80 -38.84 28.16
N ASP A 230 -6.64 -40.00 27.52
CA ASP A 230 -7.64 -41.06 27.50
C ASP A 230 -7.81 -41.73 28.88
N GLU A 231 -6.73 -41.83 29.66
CA GLU A 231 -6.74 -42.37 31.02
C GLU A 231 -7.47 -41.44 31.99
N ALA A 232 -7.17 -40.13 31.93
CA ALA A 232 -7.83 -39.13 32.77
C ALA A 232 -9.32 -38.98 32.44
N GLY A 233 -9.66 -38.88 31.15
CA GLY A 233 -11.05 -38.82 30.71
C GLY A 233 -11.85 -40.03 31.16
N SER A 234 -11.26 -41.23 31.08
CA SER A 234 -11.91 -42.47 31.52
C SER A 234 -12.12 -42.52 33.04
N ILE A 235 -11.13 -42.09 33.84
CA ILE A 235 -11.23 -42.04 35.31
C ILE A 235 -12.36 -41.11 35.76
N PHE A 236 -12.46 -39.93 35.14
CA PHE A 236 -13.49 -38.95 35.50
C PHE A 236 -14.88 -39.34 34.96
N GLN A 237 -14.97 -39.96 33.78
CA GLN A 237 -16.24 -40.46 33.25
C GLN A 237 -16.79 -41.61 34.09
N ALA A 238 -15.93 -42.53 34.56
CA ALA A 238 -16.34 -43.60 35.47
C ALA A 238 -16.96 -43.08 36.78
N ASN A 239 -16.63 -41.84 37.17
CA ASN A 239 -17.14 -41.18 38.36
C ASN A 239 -18.08 -39.99 38.03
N TYR A 240 -18.59 -39.87 36.81
CA TYR A 240 -19.26 -38.66 36.32
C TYR A 240 -20.31 -38.06 37.28
N ASN A 241 -21.18 -38.90 37.88
CA ASN A 241 -22.22 -38.44 38.80
C ASN A 241 -21.67 -37.72 40.05
N SER A 242 -20.45 -38.02 40.48
CA SER A 242 -19.79 -37.33 41.60
C SER A 242 -18.96 -36.12 41.17
N TYR A 243 -18.71 -35.92 39.88
CA TYR A 243 -17.84 -34.85 39.34
C TYR A 243 -18.56 -33.83 38.43
N PHE A 244 -19.82 -34.08 38.04
CA PHE A 244 -20.58 -33.15 37.23
C PHE A 244 -20.83 -31.83 37.95
N ASN A 245 -20.57 -30.70 37.27
CA ASN A 245 -20.61 -29.36 37.84
C ASN A 245 -19.72 -29.18 39.08
N GLN A 246 -18.63 -29.95 39.19
CA GLN A 246 -17.63 -29.80 40.24
C GLN A 246 -16.27 -29.49 39.65
N ALA A 247 -15.52 -28.64 40.35
CA ALA A 247 -14.13 -28.32 40.06
C ALA A 247 -13.29 -28.52 41.32
N PHE A 248 -12.08 -29.06 41.17
CA PHE A 248 -11.19 -29.42 42.28
C PHE A 248 -9.91 -28.61 42.21
N CYS A 249 -9.56 -27.95 43.31
CA CYS A 249 -8.35 -27.15 43.42
C CYS A 249 -7.08 -28.01 43.51
N LEU A 250 -6.00 -27.54 42.88
CA LEU A 250 -4.69 -28.18 42.82
C LEU A 250 -3.58 -27.21 43.26
N ASP A 251 -2.57 -27.75 43.92
CA ASP A 251 -1.34 -27.08 44.36
C ASP A 251 -0.26 -27.14 43.27
N LEU A 252 -0.58 -26.63 42.08
CA LEU A 252 0.30 -26.63 40.90
C LEU A 252 0.81 -25.24 40.52
N CYS A 253 2.00 -25.23 39.93
CA CYS A 253 2.64 -24.02 39.40
C CYS A 253 3.39 -24.34 38.11
N SER A 254 3.03 -23.66 37.03
CA SER A 254 3.71 -23.79 35.75
C SER A 254 3.78 -22.45 35.05
N PHE A 255 4.71 -22.33 34.09
CA PHE A 255 4.66 -21.25 33.13
C PHE A 255 4.56 -21.78 31.71
N GLY A 256 4.00 -20.98 30.82
CA GLY A 256 3.89 -21.33 29.42
C GLY A 256 3.06 -20.33 28.64
N LEU A 257 2.61 -20.75 27.46
CA LEU A 257 1.84 -19.90 26.56
C LEU A 257 0.34 -20.01 26.90
N TYR A 258 -0.30 -18.87 27.19
CA TYR A 258 -1.72 -18.68 27.51
C TYR A 258 -2.26 -17.46 26.74
N ASP A 259 -3.25 -17.64 25.85
CA ASP A 259 -3.82 -16.59 24.97
C ASP A 259 -5.06 -15.88 25.55
N ILE A 260 -4.88 -15.01 26.55
CA ILE A 260 -6.00 -14.42 27.32
C ILE A 260 -6.92 -13.51 26.46
N ALA A 261 -6.41 -12.97 25.36
CA ALA A 261 -7.04 -11.88 24.60
C ALA A 261 -8.39 -12.20 23.97
N SER A 262 -8.61 -13.45 23.59
CA SER A 262 -9.88 -13.96 23.07
C SER A 262 -11.04 -13.85 24.07
N SER A 263 -10.77 -13.85 25.37
CA SER A 263 -11.80 -13.84 26.42
C SER A 263 -12.47 -12.49 26.60
N THR A 264 -11.72 -11.39 26.46
CA THR A 264 -12.26 -10.02 26.49
C THR A 264 -13.05 -9.70 25.22
N ILE A 265 -12.61 -10.23 24.08
CA ILE A 265 -13.37 -10.17 22.83
C ILE A 265 -14.69 -10.93 23.00
N LEU A 266 -14.66 -12.16 23.53
CA LEU A 266 -15.87 -12.97 23.72
C LEU A 266 -16.93 -12.25 24.59
N SER A 267 -16.52 -11.59 25.67
CA SER A 267 -17.48 -10.84 26.50
C SER A 267 -18.01 -9.59 25.79
N ALA A 268 -17.20 -8.92 24.97
CA ALA A 268 -17.67 -7.80 24.14
C ALA A 268 -18.80 -8.23 23.18
N TYR A 269 -18.75 -9.46 22.64
CA TYR A 269 -19.85 -9.96 21.80
C TYR A 269 -21.17 -10.06 22.57
N ASN A 270 -21.15 -10.46 23.84
CA ASN A 270 -22.39 -10.54 24.61
C ASN A 270 -23.00 -9.14 24.84
N ILE A 271 -22.15 -8.12 25.02
CA ILE A 271 -22.61 -6.72 25.11
C ILE A 271 -23.28 -6.31 23.79
N ILE A 272 -22.66 -6.64 22.65
CA ILE A 272 -23.17 -6.29 21.31
C ILE A 272 -24.51 -6.98 21.02
N GLU A 273 -24.65 -8.27 21.35
CA GLU A 273 -25.90 -9.01 21.17
C GLU A 273 -27.06 -8.44 21.97
N ASN A 274 -26.78 -7.90 23.17
CA ASN A 274 -27.78 -7.31 24.05
C ASN A 274 -28.14 -5.86 23.67
N ASP A 275 -27.29 -5.18 22.90
CA ASP A 275 -27.48 -3.78 22.51
C ASP A 275 -28.21 -3.66 21.16
N ASP A 276 -27.50 -3.80 20.04
CA ASP A 276 -28.11 -3.70 18.71
C ASP A 276 -27.24 -4.32 17.60
N MET A 277 -27.75 -5.43 17.06
CA MET A 277 -27.14 -6.27 16.03
C MET A 277 -27.27 -5.74 14.60
N SER A 278 -28.12 -4.75 14.35
CA SER A 278 -28.43 -4.21 13.02
C SER A 278 -27.20 -3.72 12.25
N PHE A 279 -26.12 -3.33 12.94
CA PHE A 279 -24.89 -2.86 12.29
C PHE A 279 -24.23 -3.94 11.42
N LEU A 280 -24.36 -5.22 11.81
CA LEU A 280 -23.86 -6.33 10.99
C LEU A 280 -24.74 -6.56 9.78
N ASP A 281 -26.05 -6.39 9.93
CA ASP A 281 -26.97 -6.48 8.79
C ASP A 281 -26.70 -5.36 7.77
N GLU A 282 -26.46 -4.11 8.23
CA GLU A 282 -25.99 -2.99 7.40
C GLU A 282 -24.70 -3.35 6.64
N MET A 283 -23.74 -3.97 7.32
CA MET A 283 -22.49 -4.40 6.69
C MET A 283 -22.66 -5.58 5.72
N LEU A 284 -23.63 -6.46 5.95
CA LEU A 284 -23.85 -7.66 5.14
C LEU A 284 -24.58 -7.35 3.83
N LEU A 285 -25.24 -6.20 3.73
CA LEU A 285 -25.82 -5.72 2.47
C LEU A 285 -24.71 -5.53 1.45
N GLU A 286 -24.77 -6.27 0.34
CA GLU A 286 -23.90 -6.03 -0.80
C GLU A 286 -24.19 -4.62 -1.32
N SER A 287 -23.15 -3.79 -1.39
CA SER A 287 -23.26 -2.56 -2.17
C SER A 287 -23.56 -2.99 -3.60
N THR A 288 -24.71 -2.60 -4.14
CA THR A 288 -24.89 -2.61 -5.59
C THR A 288 -23.70 -1.83 -6.14
N ASP A 289 -22.85 -2.48 -6.93
CA ASP A 289 -21.74 -1.85 -7.63
C ASP A 289 -22.30 -0.63 -8.37
N VAL A 290 -22.26 0.53 -7.71
CA VAL A 290 -22.38 1.81 -8.39
C VAL A 290 -21.11 1.80 -9.21
N LEU A 291 -21.29 1.45 -10.47
CA LEU A 291 -20.36 1.53 -11.59
C LEU A 291 -19.13 2.30 -11.17
N ASN A 292 -17.94 1.69 -11.32
CA ASN A 292 -16.64 2.33 -11.27
C ASN A 292 -16.68 3.64 -12.09
N ASN A 293 -17.23 4.70 -11.50
CA ASN A 293 -17.14 6.05 -12.00
C ASN A 293 -15.72 6.41 -11.64
N ASP A 294 -14.90 6.04 -12.61
CA ASP A 294 -13.48 6.15 -12.52
C ASP A 294 -13.11 7.64 -12.36
N ASP A 295 -13.98 8.54 -12.85
CA ASP A 295 -13.97 10.00 -12.67
C ASP A 295 -14.40 10.43 -11.25
N ILE A 296 -13.46 10.36 -10.29
CA ILE A 296 -13.59 11.14 -9.05
C ILE A 296 -12.89 12.47 -9.28
N ASP A 297 -13.68 13.53 -9.53
CA ASP A 297 -13.18 14.90 -9.55
C ASP A 297 -13.00 15.38 -8.10
N PHE A 298 -11.80 15.86 -7.76
CA PHE A 298 -11.49 16.47 -6.47
C PHE A 298 -10.46 17.58 -6.67
N LYS A 299 -10.53 18.61 -5.84
CA LYS A 299 -9.56 19.71 -5.82
C LYS A 299 -8.43 19.41 -4.86
N GLU A 300 -7.22 19.88 -5.15
CA GLU A 300 -6.07 19.73 -4.23
C GLU A 300 -6.28 20.51 -2.91
N ASN A 301 -7.25 21.42 -2.86
CA ASN A 301 -7.72 22.08 -1.64
C ASN A 301 -8.61 21.18 -0.75
N ASP A 302 -9.24 20.14 -1.32
CA ASP A 302 -10.21 19.29 -0.60
C ASP A 302 -9.51 18.32 0.36
N ILE A 303 -8.21 18.10 0.18
CA ILE A 303 -7.39 17.18 0.98
C ILE A 303 -6.11 17.86 1.47
N VAL A 304 -5.67 17.46 2.65
CA VAL A 304 -4.31 17.75 3.13
C VAL A 304 -3.40 16.57 2.83
N THR A 305 -2.13 16.85 2.54
CA THR A 305 -1.12 15.82 2.25
C THR A 305 0.12 16.11 3.07
N VAL A 306 0.58 15.14 3.86
CA VAL A 306 1.81 15.25 4.66
C VAL A 306 3.01 14.62 3.95
N SER A 307 2.74 14.01 2.80
CA SER A 307 3.72 13.41 1.90
C SER A 307 3.08 13.22 0.53
N SER A 308 3.92 13.17 -0.51
CA SER A 308 3.44 12.99 -1.88
C SER A 308 2.74 11.66 -2.08
N LEU A 309 1.72 11.67 -2.94
CA LEU A 309 0.92 10.52 -3.32
C LEU A 309 0.87 10.40 -4.84
N ASP A 310 1.03 9.19 -5.37
CA ASP A 310 0.72 8.92 -6.77
C ASP A 310 -0.79 9.02 -7.02
N PHE A 311 -1.18 8.96 -8.29
CA PHE A 311 -2.56 9.08 -8.71
C PHE A 311 -3.49 8.02 -8.07
N THR A 312 -3.07 6.75 -8.07
CA THR A 312 -3.88 5.64 -7.53
C THR A 312 -4.00 5.72 -6.02
N GLN A 313 -2.95 6.18 -5.33
CA GLN A 313 -2.95 6.46 -3.91
C GLN A 313 -3.86 7.63 -3.53
N ARG A 314 -3.84 8.73 -4.30
CA ARG A 314 -4.74 9.88 -4.12
C ARG A 314 -6.20 9.49 -4.29
N LYS A 315 -6.51 8.71 -5.33
CA LYS A 315 -7.86 8.17 -5.56
C LYS A 315 -8.34 7.33 -4.38
N ALA A 316 -7.48 6.45 -3.86
CA ALA A 316 -7.79 5.63 -2.68
C ALA A 316 -8.06 6.49 -1.43
N LEU A 317 -7.27 7.55 -1.21
CA LEU A 317 -7.46 8.51 -0.11
C LEU A 317 -8.83 9.20 -0.20
N VAL A 318 -9.18 9.77 -1.36
CA VAL A 318 -10.43 10.52 -1.54
C VAL A 318 -11.65 9.61 -1.40
N LYS A 319 -11.61 8.39 -1.95
CA LYS A 319 -12.66 7.38 -1.73
C LYS A 319 -12.85 7.08 -0.24
N SER A 320 -11.73 6.89 0.48
CA SER A 320 -11.73 6.54 1.91
C SER A 320 -12.28 7.64 2.82
N LEU A 321 -12.14 8.91 2.44
CA LEU A 321 -12.73 10.02 3.19
C LEU A 321 -14.25 10.10 3.02
N LYS A 322 -14.75 9.69 1.85
CA LYS A 322 -16.18 9.68 1.52
C LYS A 322 -16.88 8.48 2.14
N ASP A 323 -16.41 7.27 1.85
CA ASP A 323 -17.09 6.02 2.19
C ASP A 323 -16.14 4.90 2.67
N SER A 324 -16.72 3.84 3.23
CA SER A 324 -16.00 2.59 3.52
C SER A 324 -15.35 2.04 2.25
N THR A 325 -14.04 1.78 2.32
CA THR A 325 -13.22 1.49 1.14
C THR A 325 -12.31 0.28 1.40
N TYR A 326 -12.22 -0.61 0.41
CA TYR A 326 -11.22 -1.67 0.34
C TYR A 326 -10.05 -1.21 -0.53
N ILE A 327 -8.92 -0.92 0.10
CA ILE A 327 -7.65 -0.57 -0.57
C ILE A 327 -6.81 -1.83 -0.72
N PHE A 328 -6.46 -2.18 -1.96
CA PHE A 328 -5.67 -3.37 -2.22
C PHE A 328 -4.45 -3.11 -3.09
N GLY A 329 -3.41 -3.91 -2.86
CA GLY A 329 -2.22 -3.91 -3.69
C GLY A 329 -1.08 -4.70 -3.04
N PRO A 330 -0.14 -5.21 -3.85
CA PRO A 330 1.01 -5.94 -3.36
C PRO A 330 1.86 -5.12 -2.40
N PRO A 331 2.71 -5.77 -1.60
CA PRO A 331 3.55 -5.06 -0.68
C PRO A 331 4.64 -4.33 -1.49
N GLY A 332 4.81 -3.03 -1.22
CA GLY A 332 5.62 -2.12 -2.05
C GLY A 332 4.82 -1.12 -2.89
N THR A 333 3.49 -1.13 -2.87
CA THR A 333 2.65 -0.15 -3.60
C THR A 333 2.29 1.12 -2.82
N GLY A 334 2.78 1.25 -1.58
CA GLY A 334 2.61 2.44 -0.76
C GLY A 334 1.31 2.52 0.05
N LYS A 335 0.69 1.38 0.42
CA LYS A 335 -0.49 1.33 1.33
C LYS A 335 -0.31 2.18 2.60
N SER A 336 0.82 2.03 3.30
CA SER A 336 1.14 2.84 4.48
C SER A 336 1.22 4.34 4.20
N GLN A 337 1.54 4.75 2.97
CA GLN A 337 1.54 6.15 2.55
C GLN A 337 0.12 6.72 2.47
N VAL A 338 -0.82 5.94 1.93
CA VAL A 338 -2.24 6.29 1.88
C VAL A 338 -2.80 6.41 3.29
N ILE A 339 -2.50 5.44 4.16
CA ILE A 339 -2.94 5.44 5.57
C ILE A 339 -2.44 6.69 6.31
N VAL A 340 -1.17 7.06 6.15
CA VAL A 340 -0.58 8.24 6.80
C VAL A 340 -1.28 9.53 6.37
N ASN A 341 -1.55 9.70 5.07
CA ASN A 341 -2.29 10.87 4.58
C ASN A 341 -3.77 10.83 4.96
N LEU A 342 -4.39 9.65 5.05
CA LEU A 342 -5.74 9.49 5.54
C LEU A 342 -5.85 9.94 7.01
N ILE A 343 -4.94 9.49 7.88
CA ILE A 343 -4.86 9.93 9.27
C ILE A 343 -4.66 11.45 9.36
N ALA A 344 -3.81 12.04 8.51
CA ALA A 344 -3.62 13.48 8.46
C ALA A 344 -4.93 14.24 8.15
N ASN A 345 -5.72 13.75 7.19
CA ASN A 345 -7.03 14.33 6.86
C ASN A 345 -8.05 14.13 7.99
N ILE A 346 -8.04 12.99 8.67
CA ILE A 346 -8.93 12.72 9.81
C ILE A 346 -8.68 13.73 10.94
N ILE A 347 -7.41 13.97 11.28
CA ILE A 347 -7.02 14.96 12.29
C ILE A 347 -7.41 16.38 11.82
N ASN A 348 -7.13 16.73 10.56
CA ASN A 348 -7.51 18.02 9.98
C ASN A 348 -9.02 18.29 10.06
N ASN A 349 -9.81 17.25 9.80
CA ASN A 349 -11.27 17.27 9.84
C ASN A 349 -11.83 17.14 11.27
N LYS A 350 -10.97 17.18 12.30
CA LYS A 350 -11.33 17.08 13.72
C LYS A 350 -12.13 15.81 14.04
N SER A 351 -11.89 14.75 13.27
CA SER A 351 -12.49 13.44 13.42
C SER A 351 -11.53 12.50 14.16
N ASP A 352 -11.98 11.28 14.43
CA ASP A 352 -11.23 10.28 15.18
C ASP A 352 -11.17 8.95 14.41
N ALA A 353 -10.18 8.13 14.77
CA ALA A 353 -10.00 6.83 14.15
C ALA A 353 -9.37 5.81 15.08
N LEU A 354 -9.77 4.56 14.87
CA LEU A 354 -9.04 3.39 15.34
C LEU A 354 -8.15 2.91 14.20
N PHE A 355 -6.84 2.78 14.41
CA PHE A 355 -5.89 2.20 13.47
C PHE A 355 -5.41 0.84 13.99
N ILE A 356 -5.71 -0.20 13.24
CA ILE A 356 -5.61 -1.60 13.66
C ILE A 356 -4.61 -2.33 12.77
N THR A 357 -3.67 -3.02 13.40
CA THR A 357 -2.65 -3.81 12.71
C THR A 357 -2.21 -4.97 13.62
N GLU A 358 -2.14 -6.19 13.09
CA GLU A 358 -1.68 -7.36 13.87
C GLU A 358 -0.18 -7.32 14.15
N LYS A 359 0.62 -6.81 13.19
CA LYS A 359 2.09 -6.80 13.25
C LYS A 359 2.65 -5.52 13.83
N LYS A 360 3.46 -5.64 14.89
CA LYS A 360 4.15 -4.49 15.52
C LYS A 360 5.06 -3.71 14.56
N VAL A 361 5.69 -4.40 13.60
CA VAL A 361 6.54 -3.76 12.59
C VAL A 361 5.70 -2.89 11.65
N ALA A 362 4.53 -3.38 11.21
CA ALA A 362 3.62 -2.61 10.35
C ALA A 362 3.09 -1.36 11.06
N SER A 363 2.66 -1.50 12.32
CA SER A 363 2.24 -0.34 13.13
C SER A 363 3.37 0.68 13.33
N LYS A 364 4.60 0.21 13.55
CA LYS A 364 5.77 1.09 13.71
C LYS A 364 6.09 1.84 12.42
N VAL A 365 5.99 1.22 11.25
CA VAL A 365 6.22 1.90 9.95
C VAL A 365 5.26 3.07 9.76
N VAL A 366 3.98 2.89 10.06
CA VAL A 366 2.99 3.98 9.98
C VAL A 366 3.26 5.05 11.04
N TYR A 367 3.54 4.64 12.28
CA TYR A 367 3.88 5.55 13.37
C TYR A 367 5.11 6.41 13.05
N ASP A 368 6.20 5.82 12.54
CA ASP A 368 7.41 6.54 12.18
C ASP A 368 7.17 7.53 11.03
N LYS A 369 6.33 7.16 10.05
CA LYS A 369 5.92 8.04 8.94
C LYS A 369 5.01 9.19 9.37
N LEU A 370 4.14 8.98 10.37
CA LEU A 370 3.32 10.06 10.96
C LEU A 370 4.20 11.14 11.60
N ASN A 371 5.36 10.76 12.14
CA ASN A 371 6.40 11.64 12.66
C ASN A 371 5.84 12.72 13.62
N PHE A 372 5.59 13.93 13.12
CA PHE A 372 5.07 15.06 13.89
C PHE A 372 3.60 14.88 14.34
N LEU A 373 2.80 14.12 13.58
CA LEU A 373 1.42 13.79 13.94
C LEU A 373 1.35 12.79 15.11
N ASN A 374 2.46 12.14 15.47
CA ASN A 374 2.49 11.19 16.58
C ASN A 374 2.03 11.79 17.91
N LYS A 375 2.10 13.12 18.06
CA LYS A 375 1.55 13.85 19.20
C LYS A 375 0.06 13.54 19.39
N PHE A 376 -0.71 13.48 18.31
CA PHE A 376 -2.16 13.24 18.32
C PHE A 376 -2.54 11.75 18.23
N THR A 377 -1.58 10.85 18.41
CA THR A 377 -1.82 9.40 18.38
C THR A 377 -1.58 8.80 19.74
N LEU A 378 -2.27 7.72 20.07
CA LEU A 378 -1.94 6.92 21.25
C LEU A 378 -1.81 5.45 20.86
N MET A 379 -0.64 4.88 21.13
CA MET A 379 -0.32 3.52 20.71
C MET A 379 -0.48 2.57 21.90
N PHE A 380 -1.34 1.58 21.71
CA PHE A 380 -1.61 0.49 22.63
C PHE A 380 -0.97 -0.78 22.09
N HIS A 381 0.04 -1.26 22.80
CA HIS A 381 0.60 -2.58 22.59
C HIS A 381 0.56 -3.34 23.90
N ASN A 382 0.44 -4.66 23.83
CA ASN A 382 0.38 -5.51 25.03
C ASN A 382 1.66 -5.45 25.88
N ASN A 383 2.77 -4.95 25.32
CA ASN A 383 4.02 -4.71 26.04
C ASN A 383 4.16 -3.27 26.59
N ASN A 384 3.26 -2.35 26.24
CA ASN A 384 3.35 -0.98 26.71
C ASN A 384 2.98 -0.95 28.20
N THR A 385 3.90 -0.44 29.02
CA THR A 385 3.60 -0.23 30.43
C THR A 385 2.68 0.97 30.58
N SER A 386 1.82 0.97 31.61
CA SER A 386 0.98 2.12 31.96
C SER A 386 1.79 3.43 32.07
N LEU A 387 3.06 3.31 32.44
CA LEU A 387 4.04 4.39 32.49
C LEU A 387 4.27 5.09 31.14
N GLN A 388 4.41 4.32 30.04
CA GLN A 388 4.69 4.88 28.72
C GLN A 388 3.51 5.71 28.20
N ILE A 389 2.29 5.20 28.37
CA ILE A 389 1.05 5.91 27.99
C ILE A 389 0.90 7.16 28.86
N TYR A 390 1.08 7.05 30.18
CA TYR A 390 0.98 8.20 31.08
C TYR A 390 2.01 9.28 30.75
N LYS A 391 3.23 8.90 30.35
CA LYS A 391 4.26 9.83 29.88
C LYS A 391 3.78 10.61 28.65
N LYS A 392 3.18 9.92 27.67
CA LYS A 392 2.64 10.55 26.45
C LYS A 392 1.49 11.52 26.76
N VAL A 393 0.60 11.16 27.68
CA VAL A 393 -0.47 12.05 28.19
C VAL A 393 0.13 13.30 28.83
N ARG A 394 1.18 13.14 29.65
CA ARG A 394 1.89 14.26 30.28
C ARG A 394 2.56 15.18 29.26
N GLU A 395 3.20 14.62 28.24
CA GLU A 395 3.80 15.39 27.15
C GLU A 395 2.74 16.21 26.40
N MET A 396 1.60 15.60 26.05
CA MET A 396 0.48 16.31 25.42
C MET A 396 -0.09 17.44 26.29
N TYR A 397 -0.30 17.18 27.59
CA TYR A 397 -0.77 18.19 28.54
C TYR A 397 0.18 19.41 28.57
N ASN A 398 1.50 19.18 28.60
CA ASN A 398 2.50 20.24 28.57
C ASN A 398 2.45 21.02 27.24
N TYR A 399 2.36 20.34 26.10
CA TYR A 399 2.24 20.99 24.79
C TYR A 399 1.02 21.92 24.70
N ILE A 400 -0.13 21.50 25.24
CA ILE A 400 -1.35 22.32 25.24
C ILE A 400 -1.15 23.60 26.06
N ILE A 401 -0.47 23.52 27.21
CA ILE A 401 -0.15 24.71 28.03
C ILE A 401 0.80 25.63 27.28
N GLU A 402 1.91 25.11 26.76
CA GLU A 402 2.90 25.90 26.01
C GLU A 402 2.29 26.58 24.77
N PHE A 403 1.34 25.92 24.11
CA PHE A 403 0.67 26.48 22.93
C PHE A 403 -0.31 27.59 23.30
N LYS A 404 -1.00 27.48 24.44
CA LYS A 404 -1.94 28.49 24.94
C LYS A 404 -1.27 29.86 25.16
N ASP A 405 0.01 29.87 25.50
CA ASP A 405 0.77 31.08 25.80
C ASP A 405 1.38 31.76 24.54
N LYS A 406 1.26 31.16 23.35
CA LYS A 406 1.77 31.72 22.10
C LYS A 406 0.69 32.53 21.36
N ASN A 407 0.91 33.85 21.20
CA ASN A 407 0.19 34.65 20.21
C ASN A 407 0.52 34.10 18.82
N THR A 408 -0.49 33.69 18.07
CA THR A 408 -0.30 32.99 16.81
C THR A 408 -1.14 33.63 15.71
N ASP A 409 -0.44 34.23 14.76
CA ASP A 409 -1.01 34.74 13.51
C ASP A 409 -1.58 33.59 12.67
N SER A 410 -2.58 33.90 11.85
CA SER A 410 -3.20 32.96 10.92
C SER A 410 -2.21 32.53 9.83
N TYR A 411 -2.13 31.23 9.56
CA TYR A 411 -1.45 30.71 8.37
C TYR A 411 -2.33 30.93 7.13
N GLU A 412 -1.86 31.71 6.16
CA GLU A 412 -2.53 31.88 4.86
C GLU A 412 -2.27 30.69 3.91
N THR A 413 -3.32 30.28 3.20
CA THR A 413 -3.40 29.05 2.39
C THR A 413 -3.26 29.31 0.89
N ASN A 414 -2.34 30.19 0.47
CA ASN A 414 -2.20 30.62 -0.95
C ASN A 414 -1.59 29.56 -1.91
N SER A 415 -1.21 28.37 -1.44
CA SER A 415 -0.48 27.36 -2.24
C SER A 415 -1.39 26.39 -2.99
N TYR A 416 -2.63 26.17 -2.52
CA TYR A 416 -3.45 25.05 -3.01
C TYR A 416 -4.11 25.34 -4.37
N SER A 417 -4.63 26.55 -4.57
CA SER A 417 -5.26 26.96 -5.84
C SER A 417 -4.31 26.87 -7.03
N LYS A 418 -3.01 27.07 -6.80
CA LYS A 418 -1.97 27.01 -7.84
C LYS A 418 -1.76 25.61 -8.40
N LEU A 419 -1.87 24.55 -7.58
CA LEU A 419 -1.70 23.18 -8.07
C LEU A 419 -2.85 22.78 -9.00
N ASP A 420 -4.08 23.07 -8.60
CA ASP A 420 -5.26 22.84 -9.44
C ASP A 420 -5.17 23.64 -10.75
N GLU A 421 -4.70 24.89 -10.67
CA GLU A 421 -4.44 25.73 -11.84
C GLU A 421 -3.39 25.09 -12.77
N TYR A 422 -2.25 24.62 -12.26
CA TYR A 422 -1.22 23.97 -13.07
C TYR A 422 -1.70 22.68 -13.75
N TYR A 423 -2.41 21.81 -13.02
CA TYR A 423 -2.99 20.59 -13.61
C TYR A 423 -4.06 20.93 -14.66
N ASN A 424 -4.85 21.98 -14.44
CA ASN A 424 -5.82 22.45 -15.43
C ASN A 424 -5.13 23.04 -16.66
N ASN A 425 -4.06 23.81 -16.49
CA ASN A 425 -3.27 24.38 -17.60
C ASN A 425 -2.64 23.29 -18.47
N LEU A 426 -2.05 22.25 -17.86
CA LEU A 426 -1.54 21.08 -18.60
C LEU A 426 -2.63 20.46 -19.50
N CYS A 427 -3.86 20.41 -19.00
CA CYS A 427 -4.97 19.78 -19.74
C CYS A 427 -5.56 20.68 -20.80
N SER A 428 -5.76 21.95 -20.47
CA SER A 428 -6.24 22.96 -21.40
C SER A 428 -5.27 23.11 -22.56
N PHE A 429 -3.95 23.09 -22.31
CA PHE A 429 -2.94 23.11 -23.36
C PHE A 429 -3.02 21.87 -24.26
N LYS A 430 -3.20 20.67 -23.70
CA LYS A 430 -3.38 19.46 -24.52
C LYS A 430 -4.67 19.49 -25.35
N LYS A 431 -5.79 19.93 -24.75
CA LYS A 431 -7.08 20.08 -25.46
C LYS A 431 -7.00 21.11 -26.59
N LEU A 432 -6.22 22.17 -26.39
CA LEU A 432 -6.03 23.24 -27.38
C LEU A 432 -5.64 22.70 -28.76
N PHE A 433 -4.79 21.67 -28.83
CA PHE A 433 -4.33 21.07 -30.09
C PHE A 433 -5.17 19.87 -30.57
N GLN A 434 -6.19 19.47 -29.83
CA GLN A 434 -7.20 18.52 -30.32
C GLN A 434 -8.24 19.21 -31.20
N ASP A 435 -8.51 20.49 -30.91
CA ASP A 435 -9.42 21.33 -31.66
C ASP A 435 -8.86 21.70 -33.05
N GLN A 436 -9.77 21.94 -34.00
CA GLN A 436 -9.41 22.24 -35.39
C GLN A 436 -8.51 23.48 -35.51
N LEU A 437 -8.74 24.49 -34.67
CA LEU A 437 -7.94 25.72 -34.64
C LEU A 437 -6.50 25.47 -34.19
N GLY A 438 -6.29 24.68 -33.14
CA GLY A 438 -4.94 24.33 -32.67
C GLY A 438 -4.20 23.42 -33.65
N LYS A 439 -4.88 22.47 -34.29
CA LYS A 439 -4.29 21.66 -35.38
C LYS A 439 -3.83 22.54 -36.54
N ASN A 440 -4.67 23.49 -36.95
CA ASN A 440 -4.33 24.45 -38.00
C ASN A 440 -3.14 25.33 -37.58
N TYR A 441 -3.09 25.80 -36.33
CA TYR A 441 -1.96 26.57 -35.81
C TYR A 441 -0.63 25.83 -35.96
N LEU A 442 -0.58 24.56 -35.53
CA LEU A 442 0.61 23.73 -35.66
C LEU A 442 0.99 23.46 -37.12
N LEU A 443 0.00 23.20 -37.98
CA LEU A 443 0.22 23.02 -39.42
C LEU A 443 0.83 24.29 -40.05
N PHE A 444 0.33 25.47 -39.70
CA PHE A 444 0.86 26.73 -40.20
C PHE A 444 2.28 27.03 -39.68
N LEU A 445 2.58 26.74 -38.40
CA LEU A 445 3.95 26.83 -37.89
C LEU A 445 4.90 25.91 -38.67
N LYS A 446 4.44 24.70 -39.01
CA LYS A 446 5.23 23.75 -39.80
C LYS A 446 5.45 24.24 -41.24
N GLU A 447 4.41 24.72 -41.93
CA GLU A 447 4.50 25.19 -43.32
C GLU A 447 5.29 26.51 -43.47
N SER A 448 5.33 27.33 -42.42
CA SER A 448 6.03 28.62 -42.42
C SER A 448 7.54 28.55 -42.11
N LYS A 449 8.09 27.35 -41.82
CA LYS A 449 9.50 27.11 -41.48
C LYS A 449 10.52 27.74 -42.42
N ASP A 450 10.23 27.76 -43.72
CA ASP A 450 11.19 28.16 -44.76
C ASP A 450 11.05 29.61 -45.24
N THR A 451 10.27 30.45 -44.55
CA THR A 451 9.98 31.81 -45.02
C THR A 451 10.49 32.90 -44.07
N ASP A 452 11.26 33.84 -44.61
CA ASP A 452 11.69 35.06 -43.90
C ASP A 452 10.55 36.10 -43.94
N ILE A 453 9.95 36.38 -42.79
CA ILE A 453 8.84 37.35 -42.62
C ILE A 453 9.34 38.69 -42.04
N GLU A 454 10.66 38.90 -41.92
CA GLU A 454 11.24 40.06 -41.22
C GLU A 454 11.01 41.45 -41.86
N SER A 455 10.26 41.57 -42.97
CA SER A 455 10.09 42.85 -43.68
C SER A 455 8.70 43.50 -43.60
N ILE A 456 7.73 42.96 -42.86
CA ILE A 456 6.37 43.55 -42.82
C ILE A 456 5.97 43.95 -41.39
N LYS A 457 6.17 45.23 -41.05
CA LYS A 457 5.65 45.85 -39.81
C LYS A 457 4.22 46.32 -40.04
N LEU A 458 3.23 45.56 -39.57
CA LEU A 458 1.84 46.03 -39.44
C LEU A 458 1.63 46.70 -38.09
N SER A 459 0.80 47.74 -38.03
CA SER A 459 0.46 48.40 -36.75
C SER A 459 -0.53 47.54 -35.95
N TYR A 460 -0.61 47.75 -34.63
CA TYR A 460 -1.53 47.00 -33.76
C TYR A 460 -3.01 47.14 -34.17
N ASN A 461 -3.39 48.29 -34.75
CA ASN A 461 -4.74 48.52 -35.28
C ASN A 461 -5.02 47.80 -36.61
N ASP A 462 -3.98 47.43 -37.37
CA ASP A 462 -4.15 46.64 -38.60
C ASP A 462 -4.42 45.16 -38.29
N LEU A 463 -3.95 44.67 -37.14
CA LEU A 463 -4.09 43.28 -36.70
C LEU A 463 -5.53 42.92 -36.27
N THR A 464 -6.30 43.86 -35.73
CA THR A 464 -7.70 43.63 -35.30
C THR A 464 -8.70 43.52 -36.46
N TYR A 465 -8.43 44.18 -37.59
CA TYR A 465 -9.25 43.99 -38.81
C TYR A 465 -8.87 42.70 -39.56
N ILE A 466 -7.59 42.28 -39.48
CA ILE A 466 -7.12 41.03 -40.05
C ILE A 466 -7.69 39.81 -39.29
N THR A 467 -7.98 39.91 -37.99
CA THR A 467 -8.61 38.81 -37.23
C THR A 467 -10.07 38.58 -37.61
N GLU A 468 -10.85 39.63 -37.87
CA GLU A 468 -12.22 39.50 -38.40
C GLU A 468 -12.23 38.94 -39.83
N VAL A 469 -11.27 39.37 -40.67
CA VAL A 469 -11.12 38.86 -42.05
C VAL A 469 -10.65 37.41 -42.07
N SER A 470 -9.64 37.06 -41.26
CA SER A 470 -9.10 35.71 -41.20
C SER A 470 -10.13 34.72 -40.67
N THR A 471 -10.93 35.06 -39.65
CA THR A 471 -12.02 34.17 -39.21
C THR A 471 -13.04 33.92 -40.32
N ILE A 472 -13.47 34.93 -41.08
CA ILE A 472 -14.38 34.76 -42.24
C ILE A 472 -13.73 33.93 -43.37
N LEU A 473 -12.45 34.19 -43.68
CA LEU A 473 -11.70 33.50 -44.74
C LEU A 473 -11.29 32.06 -44.37
N LEU A 474 -11.07 31.76 -43.09
CA LEU A 474 -10.61 30.46 -42.59
C LEU A 474 -11.69 29.37 -42.68
N PHE A 475 -12.98 29.73 -42.75
CA PHE A 475 -14.08 28.76 -42.86
C PHE A 475 -14.46 28.39 -44.31
N ASN A 476 -13.88 29.04 -45.32
CA ASN A 476 -14.16 28.71 -46.72
C ASN A 476 -12.95 29.02 -47.63
N LYS A 477 -12.05 28.05 -47.82
CA LYS A 477 -10.88 28.16 -48.73
C LYS A 477 -11.25 28.66 -50.14
N ASN A 478 -12.45 28.32 -50.63
CA ASN A 478 -12.91 28.69 -51.97
C ASN A 478 -13.27 30.19 -52.12
N ILE A 479 -13.62 30.89 -51.02
CA ILE A 479 -13.96 32.33 -51.05
C ILE A 479 -12.81 33.16 -51.60
N LEU A 480 -11.58 32.89 -51.16
CA LEU A 480 -10.40 33.67 -51.57
C LEU A 480 -10.09 33.49 -53.05
N GLU A 481 -10.17 32.25 -53.53
CA GLU A 481 -9.91 31.93 -54.93
C GLU A 481 -11.00 32.49 -55.84
N ASP A 482 -12.27 32.42 -55.42
CA ASP A 482 -13.41 32.99 -56.16
C ASP A 482 -13.39 34.53 -56.16
N ILE A 483 -13.09 35.18 -55.03
CA ILE A 483 -12.89 36.64 -54.95
C ILE A 483 -11.71 37.05 -55.80
N TYR A 484 -10.61 36.30 -55.77
CA TYR A 484 -9.43 36.58 -56.58
C TYR A 484 -9.71 36.43 -58.07
N ASN A 485 -10.43 35.38 -58.47
CA ASN A 485 -10.81 35.13 -59.86
C ASN A 485 -11.77 36.21 -60.38
N LEU A 486 -12.77 36.59 -59.58
CA LEU A 486 -13.65 37.72 -59.88
C LEU A 486 -12.83 39.02 -59.94
N PHE A 487 -11.97 39.28 -58.95
CA PHE A 487 -11.11 40.46 -58.93
C PHE A 487 -10.22 40.51 -60.18
N ILE A 488 -9.55 39.44 -60.63
CA ILE A 488 -8.78 39.43 -61.89
C ILE A 488 -9.67 39.76 -63.09
N LEU A 489 -10.84 39.12 -63.19
CA LEU A 489 -11.81 39.35 -64.29
C LEU A 489 -12.26 40.82 -64.34
N PHE A 490 -12.53 41.42 -63.19
CA PHE A 490 -12.99 42.79 -63.06
C PHE A 490 -11.84 43.81 -63.16
N ASN A 491 -10.64 43.48 -62.70
CA ASN A 491 -9.46 44.34 -62.70
C ASN A 491 -8.81 44.41 -64.10
N LYS A 492 -8.84 43.32 -64.89
CA LYS A 492 -8.59 43.38 -66.36
C LYS A 492 -9.46 44.41 -67.06
N ASN A 493 -10.68 44.63 -66.55
CA ASN A 493 -11.68 45.56 -67.08
C ASN A 493 -11.78 46.88 -66.28
N ARG A 494 -10.88 47.12 -65.31
CA ARG A 494 -10.82 48.31 -64.43
C ARG A 494 -12.11 48.65 -63.68
N ILE A 495 -12.80 47.64 -63.16
CA ILE A 495 -14.09 47.80 -62.48
C ILE A 495 -13.90 47.94 -60.96
N ASN A 496 -14.60 48.90 -60.33
CA ASN A 496 -14.50 49.20 -58.89
C ASN A 496 -15.36 48.24 -58.03
N ILE A 497 -14.93 47.92 -56.80
CA ILE A 497 -15.63 47.07 -55.83
C ILE A 497 -17.04 47.57 -55.46
N ASN A 498 -17.27 48.89 -55.47
CA ASN A 498 -18.61 49.46 -55.26
C ASN A 498 -19.61 49.02 -56.34
N PHE A 499 -19.12 48.69 -57.53
CA PHE A 499 -19.93 48.13 -58.60
C PHE A 499 -20.23 46.65 -58.37
N LEU A 500 -19.28 45.85 -57.86
CA LEU A 500 -19.52 44.46 -57.44
C LEU A 500 -20.64 44.37 -56.40
N LEU A 501 -20.60 45.23 -55.38
CA LEU A 501 -21.65 45.34 -54.37
C LEU A 501 -23.00 45.74 -55.00
N SER A 502 -22.99 46.58 -56.03
CA SER A 502 -24.21 47.00 -56.72
C SER A 502 -24.86 45.88 -57.56
N LEU A 503 -24.11 44.86 -58.00
CA LEU A 503 -24.59 43.78 -58.87
C LEU A 503 -25.38 42.67 -58.15
N TYR A 504 -25.49 42.76 -56.82
CA TYR A 504 -26.08 41.74 -55.94
C TYR A 504 -27.54 41.36 -56.24
N SER A 505 -28.30 42.19 -56.97
CA SER A 505 -29.68 41.89 -57.38
C SER A 505 -29.74 41.28 -58.79
N GLU A 506 -29.98 39.97 -58.91
CA GLU A 506 -30.01 39.25 -60.20
C GLU A 506 -30.90 39.92 -61.26
N GLN A 507 -32.02 40.51 -60.84
CA GLN A 507 -33.02 41.09 -61.76
C GLN A 507 -32.50 42.29 -62.58
N ASN A 508 -31.46 42.99 -62.09
CA ASN A 508 -30.95 44.22 -62.73
C ASN A 508 -29.46 44.12 -63.12
N PHE A 509 -28.87 42.92 -63.14
CA PHE A 509 -27.43 42.72 -63.43
C PHE A 509 -27.03 43.34 -64.78
N ASN A 510 -27.78 43.03 -65.85
CA ASN A 510 -27.46 43.46 -67.21
C ASN A 510 -27.61 44.97 -67.38
N GLU A 511 -28.61 45.56 -66.73
CA GLU A 511 -28.89 47.00 -66.78
C GLU A 511 -27.81 47.80 -66.02
N LYS A 512 -27.40 47.31 -64.85
CA LYS A 512 -26.29 47.88 -64.08
C LYS A 512 -24.95 47.74 -64.82
N LEU A 513 -24.70 46.58 -65.44
CA LEU A 513 -23.53 46.34 -66.28
C LEU A 513 -23.50 47.25 -67.52
N TYR A 514 -24.65 47.45 -68.17
CA TYR A 514 -24.80 48.40 -69.27
C TYR A 514 -24.53 49.84 -68.82
N ASN A 515 -25.15 50.26 -67.72
CA ASN A 515 -24.99 51.60 -67.16
C ASN A 515 -23.55 51.88 -66.72
N PHE A 516 -22.85 50.89 -66.17
CA PHE A 516 -21.43 50.96 -65.85
C PHE A 516 -20.59 51.16 -67.12
N TYR A 517 -20.83 50.33 -68.15
CA TYR A 517 -20.14 50.43 -69.45
C TYR A 517 -20.32 51.81 -70.10
N ILE A 518 -21.46 52.46 -69.87
CA ILE A 518 -21.77 53.80 -70.39
C ILE A 518 -21.24 54.95 -69.51
N LYS A 519 -21.22 54.78 -68.17
CA LYS A 519 -20.82 55.86 -67.23
C LYS A 519 -19.31 55.97 -67.02
N ASP A 520 -18.55 54.89 -67.13
CA ASP A 520 -17.12 54.92 -66.84
C ASP A 520 -16.29 55.53 -68.00
N LYS A 521 -15.06 55.99 -67.73
CA LYS A 521 -14.17 56.86 -68.55
C LYS A 521 -13.75 56.35 -69.95
N LEU A 522 -14.57 55.55 -70.65
CA LEU A 522 -14.42 55.16 -72.05
C LEU A 522 -15.29 56.00 -73.02
N LYS A 523 -15.97 57.03 -72.53
CA LYS A 523 -16.78 57.97 -73.34
C LYS A 523 -15.99 58.68 -74.46
N ASN A 524 -14.67 58.79 -74.32
CA ASN A 524 -13.83 59.61 -75.19
C ASN A 524 -13.02 58.83 -76.25
N LYS A 525 -13.16 57.50 -76.36
CA LYS A 525 -12.40 56.73 -77.37
C LYS A 525 -13.22 56.10 -78.50
N ILE A 526 -14.55 56.04 -78.40
CA ILE A 526 -15.37 55.40 -79.44
C ILE A 526 -16.72 56.12 -79.51
N GLY A 527 -16.99 56.79 -80.63
CA GLY A 527 -18.24 57.51 -80.87
C GLY A 527 -19.47 56.60 -80.79
N ILE A 528 -20.56 57.14 -80.25
CA ILE A 528 -21.96 56.65 -80.29
C ILE A 528 -22.06 55.12 -80.35
N PHE A 529 -21.99 54.47 -79.18
CA PHE A 529 -22.06 53.01 -79.09
C PHE A 529 -23.42 52.47 -79.52
N ASN A 530 -23.39 51.67 -80.58
CA ASN A 530 -24.50 50.94 -81.15
C ASN A 530 -24.95 49.84 -80.17
N LYS A 531 -26.24 49.81 -79.78
CA LYS A 531 -26.88 48.78 -78.93
C LYS A 531 -26.53 47.34 -79.39
N LYS A 532 -26.25 47.18 -80.69
CA LYS A 532 -25.74 45.95 -81.32
C LYS A 532 -24.44 45.39 -80.72
N LYS A 533 -23.44 46.21 -80.37
CA LYS A 533 -22.16 45.67 -79.82
C LYS A 533 -22.28 45.20 -78.38
N PHE A 534 -23.06 45.91 -77.54
CA PHE A 534 -23.36 45.44 -76.18
C PHE A 534 -24.25 44.20 -76.20
N ASN A 535 -25.25 44.14 -77.09
CA ASN A 535 -26.05 42.93 -77.29
C ASN A 535 -25.17 41.76 -77.78
N ASN A 536 -24.19 42.00 -78.65
CA ASN A 536 -23.23 40.96 -79.04
C ASN A 536 -22.32 40.52 -77.87
N PHE A 537 -21.96 41.44 -76.97
CA PHE A 537 -21.25 41.10 -75.72
C PHE A 537 -22.15 40.28 -74.78
N LEU A 538 -23.41 40.65 -74.59
CA LEU A 538 -24.38 39.86 -73.79
C LEU A 538 -24.56 38.43 -74.32
N THR A 539 -24.32 38.21 -75.61
CA THR A 539 -24.35 36.87 -76.23
C THR A 539 -22.98 36.19 -76.32
N SER A 540 -21.90 36.85 -75.87
CA SER A 540 -20.55 36.28 -75.94
C SER A 540 -20.35 35.19 -74.88
N SER A 541 -19.44 34.26 -75.17
CA SER A 541 -19.01 33.26 -74.19
C SER A 541 -18.38 33.91 -72.95
N GLU A 542 -17.74 35.07 -73.10
CA GLU A 542 -17.13 35.83 -72.02
C GLU A 542 -18.17 36.42 -71.06
N TYR A 543 -19.27 36.97 -71.57
CA TYR A 543 -20.36 37.48 -70.72
C TYR A 543 -21.06 36.35 -69.97
N ASN A 544 -21.37 35.24 -70.64
CA ASN A 544 -22.02 34.09 -69.99
C ASN A 544 -21.14 33.50 -68.89
N LYS A 545 -19.83 33.45 -69.11
CA LYS A 545 -18.87 33.06 -68.09
C LYS A 545 -18.84 34.05 -66.92
N LEU A 546 -18.73 35.35 -67.21
CA LEU A 546 -18.75 36.39 -66.18
C LEU A 546 -20.03 36.36 -65.35
N PHE A 547 -21.20 36.30 -66.00
CA PHE A 547 -22.50 36.23 -65.32
C PHE A 547 -22.61 34.98 -64.43
N LYS A 548 -22.19 33.82 -64.93
CA LYS A 548 -22.23 32.55 -64.19
C LYS A 548 -21.29 32.55 -63.00
N ASP A 549 -20.05 32.99 -63.17
CA ASP A 549 -19.05 33.02 -62.11
C ASP A 549 -19.46 34.03 -61.00
N THR A 550 -19.98 35.20 -61.40
CA THR A 550 -20.47 36.20 -60.44
C THR A 550 -21.72 35.71 -59.71
N LYS A 551 -22.65 35.04 -60.40
CA LYS A 551 -23.88 34.49 -59.81
C LYS A 551 -23.59 33.35 -58.83
N ASN A 552 -22.70 32.42 -59.20
CA ASN A 552 -22.28 31.33 -58.31
C ASN A 552 -21.63 31.85 -57.03
N PHE A 553 -20.79 32.88 -57.14
CA PHE A 553 -20.20 33.52 -55.99
C PHE A 553 -21.26 34.17 -55.07
N LEU A 554 -22.18 34.96 -55.65
CA LEU A 554 -23.22 35.64 -54.89
C LEU A 554 -24.25 34.68 -54.25
N SER A 555 -24.49 33.50 -54.84
CA SER A 555 -25.41 32.51 -54.29
C SER A 555 -24.83 31.69 -53.13
N ASN A 556 -23.50 31.58 -53.04
CA ASN A 556 -22.84 30.72 -52.07
C ASN A 556 -22.58 31.40 -50.72
N TYR A 557 -22.73 32.72 -50.62
CA TYR A 557 -22.36 33.49 -49.43
C TYR A 557 -23.46 34.47 -49.02
N ASN A 558 -23.67 34.63 -47.70
CA ASN A 558 -24.67 35.56 -47.20
C ASN A 558 -24.19 37.02 -47.34
N LYS A 559 -25.14 37.94 -47.45
CA LYS A 559 -24.87 39.36 -47.70
C LYS A 559 -23.99 40.01 -46.62
N ILE A 560 -24.23 39.67 -45.36
CA ILE A 560 -23.56 40.28 -44.21
C ILE A 560 -22.06 39.93 -44.22
N ASP A 561 -21.71 38.70 -44.58
CA ASP A 561 -20.33 38.24 -44.62
C ASP A 561 -19.56 38.84 -45.82
N ILE A 562 -20.22 38.99 -46.98
CA ILE A 562 -19.62 39.67 -48.15
C ILE A 562 -19.38 41.16 -47.86
N ASP A 563 -20.37 41.87 -47.29
CA ASP A 563 -20.25 43.29 -46.97
C ASP A 563 -19.11 43.54 -45.97
N LYS A 564 -19.03 42.74 -44.90
CA LYS A 564 -17.94 42.80 -43.90
C LYS A 564 -16.57 42.50 -44.51
N LEU A 565 -16.47 41.46 -45.35
CA LEU A 565 -15.22 41.07 -46.00
C LEU A 565 -14.72 42.17 -46.95
N CYS A 566 -15.59 42.73 -47.78
CA CYS A 566 -15.26 43.81 -48.70
C CYS A 566 -14.84 45.09 -47.96
N ASP A 567 -15.54 45.47 -46.89
CA ASP A 567 -15.18 46.65 -46.09
C ASP A 567 -13.82 46.50 -45.43
N SER A 568 -13.51 45.31 -44.91
CA SER A 568 -12.23 45.06 -44.26
C SER A 568 -11.07 44.93 -45.27
N LEU A 569 -11.29 44.33 -46.44
CA LEU A 569 -10.29 44.31 -47.53
C LEU A 569 -9.99 45.72 -48.08
N ASN A 570 -11.00 46.59 -48.16
CA ASN A 570 -10.86 47.99 -48.55
C ASN A 570 -10.04 48.79 -47.51
N LYS A 571 -10.36 48.65 -46.22
CA LYS A 571 -9.64 49.34 -45.14
C LYS A 571 -8.17 48.95 -45.05
N LEU A 572 -7.84 47.69 -45.33
CA LEU A 572 -6.47 47.19 -45.33
C LEU A 572 -5.64 47.60 -46.57
N ASN A 573 -6.24 48.30 -47.54
CA ASN A 573 -5.59 48.74 -48.78
C ASN A 573 -4.90 47.61 -49.58
N LEU A 574 -5.31 46.35 -49.35
CA LEU A 574 -4.68 45.14 -49.90
C LEU A 574 -4.91 44.97 -51.41
N LEU A 575 -5.86 45.73 -51.99
CA LEU A 575 -6.18 45.69 -53.41
C LEU A 575 -5.09 46.32 -54.30
N ASN A 576 -4.15 47.07 -53.73
CA ASN A 576 -3.00 47.64 -54.45
C ASN A 576 -1.72 46.79 -54.33
N ILE A 577 -1.74 45.71 -53.55
CA ILE A 577 -0.58 44.83 -53.39
C ILE A 577 -0.63 43.75 -54.47
N ASN A 578 -0.01 44.03 -55.61
CA ASN A 578 0.40 43.00 -56.56
C ASN A 578 1.44 42.10 -55.86
N ASN A 579 1.02 41.04 -55.15
CA ASN A 579 1.78 39.81 -54.89
C ASN A 579 0.99 38.82 -54.02
N ASN A 580 0.40 37.81 -54.65
CA ASN A 580 -0.39 36.72 -54.03
C ASN A 580 0.32 35.95 -52.90
N ILE A 581 1.64 35.99 -52.84
CA ILE A 581 2.43 35.22 -51.85
C ILE A 581 2.57 35.98 -50.52
N VAL A 582 2.51 37.32 -50.56
CA VAL A 582 2.71 38.16 -49.37
C VAL A 582 1.44 38.22 -48.52
N THR A 583 0.27 38.32 -49.16
CA THR A 583 -1.03 38.42 -48.47
C THR A 583 -1.37 37.16 -47.67
N ASN A 584 -1.17 35.97 -48.23
CA ASN A 584 -1.42 34.71 -47.52
C ASN A 584 -0.49 34.53 -46.31
N LYS A 585 0.80 34.88 -46.45
CA LYS A 585 1.79 34.79 -45.36
C LYS A 585 1.50 35.75 -44.22
N VAL A 586 1.04 36.97 -44.54
CA VAL A 586 0.62 37.96 -43.53
C VAL A 586 -0.62 37.49 -42.78
N LEU A 587 -1.60 36.89 -43.48
CA LEU A 587 -2.79 36.30 -42.84
C LEU A 587 -2.40 35.12 -41.93
N TYR A 588 -1.48 34.25 -42.35
CA TYR A 588 -0.98 33.14 -41.53
C TYR A 588 -0.21 33.62 -40.30
N TYR A 589 0.70 34.58 -40.47
CA TYR A 589 1.42 35.18 -39.34
C TYR A 589 0.44 35.82 -38.35
N SER A 590 -0.55 36.57 -38.85
CA SER A 590 -1.57 37.18 -37.99
C SER A 590 -2.42 36.13 -37.27
N TYR A 591 -2.76 35.01 -37.92
CA TYR A 591 -3.47 33.90 -37.28
C TYR A 591 -2.63 33.29 -36.15
N CYS A 592 -1.37 32.96 -36.41
CA CYS A 592 -0.48 32.40 -35.39
C CYS A 592 -0.26 33.37 -34.22
N GLU A 593 -0.02 34.64 -34.50
CA GLU A 593 0.11 35.68 -33.46
C GLU A 593 -1.17 35.85 -32.65
N THR A 594 -2.33 35.83 -33.29
CA THR A 594 -3.63 35.95 -32.58
C THR A 594 -3.91 34.72 -31.74
N PHE A 595 -3.70 33.53 -32.30
CA PHE A 595 -3.89 32.27 -31.58
C PHE A 595 -2.98 32.19 -30.35
N LYS A 596 -1.70 32.55 -30.52
CA LYS A 596 -0.75 32.62 -29.41
C LYS A 596 -1.16 33.67 -28.37
N LYS A 597 -1.61 34.86 -28.80
CA LYS A 597 -2.09 35.92 -27.87
C LYS A 597 -3.35 35.50 -27.12
N GLN A 598 -4.29 34.81 -27.77
CA GLN A 598 -5.52 34.32 -27.14
C GLN A 598 -5.26 33.23 -26.09
N HIS A 599 -4.16 32.49 -26.22
CA HIS A 599 -3.79 31.39 -25.33
C HIS A 599 -2.43 31.61 -24.64
N ILE A 600 -2.03 32.88 -24.46
CA ILE A 600 -0.67 33.23 -24.02
C ILE A 600 -0.30 32.60 -22.68
N GLU A 601 -1.24 32.55 -21.73
CA GLU A 601 -1.04 31.96 -20.41
C GLU A 601 -0.67 30.46 -20.49
N LEU A 602 -1.31 29.71 -21.39
CA LEU A 602 -1.03 28.29 -21.57
C LEU A 602 0.33 28.06 -22.24
N PHE A 603 0.68 28.89 -23.23
CA PHE A 603 1.99 28.83 -23.86
C PHE A 603 3.11 29.19 -22.88
N ASP A 604 2.94 30.27 -22.11
CA ASP A 604 3.92 30.70 -21.10
C ASP A 604 4.08 29.65 -20.00
N PHE A 605 2.99 29.04 -19.54
CA PHE A 605 3.05 27.94 -18.56
C PHE A 605 3.85 26.74 -19.09
N MET A 606 3.61 26.31 -20.34
CA MET A 606 4.31 25.17 -20.94
C MET A 606 5.77 25.47 -21.28
N SER A 607 6.09 26.71 -21.62
CA SER A 607 7.47 27.16 -21.85
C SER A 607 8.28 27.28 -20.56
N ASN A 608 7.63 27.41 -19.40
CA ASN A 608 8.26 27.28 -18.10
C ASN A 608 8.49 25.79 -17.75
N ASP A 609 9.42 25.52 -16.82
CA ASP A 609 9.65 24.17 -16.28
C ASP A 609 8.50 23.76 -15.34
N TRP A 610 7.35 23.47 -15.95
CA TRP A 610 6.11 23.13 -15.24
C TRP A 610 6.29 21.91 -14.34
N PHE A 611 7.16 20.95 -14.72
CA PHE A 611 7.42 19.75 -13.93
C PHE A 611 8.08 20.12 -12.60
N HIS A 612 9.13 20.95 -12.65
CA HIS A 612 9.77 21.46 -11.43
C HIS A 612 8.83 22.37 -10.63
N LEU A 613 8.02 23.21 -11.29
CA LEU A 613 7.03 24.07 -10.61
C LEU A 613 6.02 23.24 -9.82
N ILE A 614 5.39 22.22 -10.45
CA ILE A 614 4.44 21.32 -9.78
C ILE A 614 5.14 20.59 -8.62
N GLY A 615 6.32 20.02 -8.83
CA GLY A 615 7.06 19.32 -7.77
C GLY A 615 7.36 20.20 -6.57
N ARG A 616 7.84 21.42 -6.81
CA ARG A 616 8.09 22.40 -5.76
C ARG A 616 6.81 22.77 -5.01
N THR A 617 5.71 23.01 -5.73
CA THR A 617 4.44 23.37 -5.09
C THR A 617 3.83 22.21 -4.29
N ILE A 618 4.00 20.94 -4.73
CA ILE A 618 3.63 19.76 -3.95
C ILE A 618 4.45 19.69 -2.65
N ASP A 619 5.76 19.90 -2.72
CA ASP A 619 6.63 19.88 -1.54
C ASP A 619 6.33 21.03 -0.57
N GLU A 620 6.01 22.22 -1.09
CA GLU A 620 5.55 23.37 -0.30
C GLU A 620 4.20 23.08 0.36
N LYS A 621 3.22 22.56 -0.39
CA LYS A 621 1.93 22.09 0.15
C LYS A 621 2.15 21.06 1.25
N CYS A 622 2.99 20.06 1.02
CA CYS A 622 3.29 19.00 1.99
C CYS A 622 3.99 19.52 3.25
N LYS A 623 4.66 20.68 3.22
CA LYS A 623 5.23 21.31 4.42
C LYS A 623 4.17 22.14 5.14
N ASN A 624 3.47 23.00 4.40
CA ASN A 624 2.43 23.89 4.92
C ASN A 624 1.29 23.10 5.58
N ASP A 625 0.84 22.00 4.96
CA ASP A 625 -0.20 21.12 5.51
C ASP A 625 0.18 20.58 6.89
N LYS A 626 1.45 20.27 7.14
CA LYS A 626 1.91 19.75 8.45
C LYS A 626 1.69 20.77 9.55
N ASP A 627 2.11 22.00 9.30
CA ASP A 627 2.03 23.09 10.26
C ASP A 627 0.58 23.50 10.49
N ILE A 628 -0.21 23.58 9.42
CA ILE A 628 -1.64 23.91 9.46
C ILE A 628 -2.43 22.88 10.27
N ILE A 629 -2.23 21.58 10.02
CA ILE A 629 -2.93 20.52 10.76
C ILE A 629 -2.63 20.63 12.25
N ILE A 630 -1.35 20.75 12.62
CA ILE A 630 -0.93 20.86 14.03
C ILE A 630 -1.57 22.09 14.67
N PHE A 631 -1.44 23.25 14.02
CA PHE A 631 -1.93 24.52 14.52
C PHE A 631 -3.44 24.48 14.74
N ASN A 632 -4.19 24.09 13.71
CA ASN A 632 -5.65 24.03 13.75
C ASN A 632 -6.15 23.03 14.79
N TYR A 633 -5.48 21.88 14.93
CA TYR A 633 -5.92 20.88 15.89
C TYR A 633 -5.62 21.29 17.34
N PHE A 634 -4.46 21.91 17.63
CA PHE A 634 -4.20 22.46 18.97
C PHE A 634 -5.16 23.59 19.33
N LYS A 635 -5.47 24.48 18.39
CA LYS A 635 -6.49 25.51 18.56
C LYS A 635 -7.85 24.88 18.89
N TYR A 636 -8.25 23.86 18.14
CA TYR A 636 -9.47 23.09 18.39
C TYR A 636 -9.48 22.44 19.79
N ILE A 637 -8.38 21.83 20.24
CA ILE A 637 -8.27 21.26 21.60
C ILE A 637 -8.50 22.34 22.65
N ILE A 638 -7.83 23.49 22.53
CA ILE A 638 -7.91 24.58 23.52
C ILE A 638 -9.32 25.15 23.58
N GLU A 639 -9.94 25.41 22.43
CA GLU A 639 -11.32 25.88 22.35
C GLU A 639 -12.30 24.89 23.02
N ASN A 640 -12.14 23.59 22.78
CA ASN A 640 -12.97 22.56 23.41
C ASN A 640 -12.73 22.45 24.92
N ILE A 641 -11.49 22.61 25.41
CA ILE A 641 -11.22 22.64 26.85
C ILE A 641 -11.89 23.85 27.51
N GLN A 642 -11.88 25.00 26.84
CA GLN A 642 -12.44 26.25 27.37
C GLN A 642 -13.97 26.25 27.40
N LEU A 643 -14.61 25.77 26.32
CA LEU A 643 -16.06 25.88 26.11
C LEU A 643 -16.81 24.56 26.35
N GLY A 644 -16.12 23.43 26.29
CA GLY A 644 -16.72 22.10 26.35
C GLY A 644 -17.27 21.72 27.72
N ARG A 645 -18.22 20.78 27.71
CA ARG A 645 -18.81 20.17 28.90
C ARG A 645 -18.70 18.65 28.84
N TYR A 646 -18.62 18.02 30.01
CA TYR A 646 -18.58 16.57 30.18
C TYR A 646 -19.54 16.11 31.26
N ILE A 647 -19.92 14.84 31.23
CA ILE A 647 -20.69 14.19 32.30
C ILE A 647 -19.67 13.50 33.21
N ASP A 648 -19.62 13.91 34.48
CA ASP A 648 -18.74 13.28 35.46
C ASP A 648 -19.27 11.88 35.82
N SER A 649 -18.49 10.84 35.57
CA SER A 649 -18.89 9.45 35.80
C SER A 649 -19.12 9.11 37.27
N LYS A 650 -18.59 9.90 38.21
CA LYS A 650 -18.77 9.69 39.66
C LYS A 650 -20.03 10.34 40.19
N THR A 651 -20.38 11.52 39.68
CA THR A 651 -21.51 12.32 40.18
C THR A 651 -22.71 12.32 39.24
N ASN A 652 -22.55 11.79 38.02
CA ASN A 652 -23.53 11.81 36.93
C ASN A 652 -24.07 13.22 36.61
N THR A 653 -23.24 14.25 36.77
CA THR A 653 -23.60 15.66 36.55
C THR A 653 -22.73 16.30 35.47
N GLY A 654 -23.31 17.28 34.77
CA GLY A 654 -22.58 18.07 33.77
C GLY A 654 -21.59 19.04 34.41
N LYS A 655 -20.31 18.98 34.00
CA LYS A 655 -19.23 19.87 34.44
C LYS A 655 -18.47 20.43 33.24
N ASN A 656 -17.74 21.54 33.43
CA ASN A 656 -16.92 22.13 32.37
C ASN A 656 -15.66 21.28 32.12
N LEU A 657 -15.28 21.07 30.86
CA LEU A 657 -14.11 20.26 30.52
C LEU A 657 -12.79 20.84 31.07
N SER A 658 -12.73 22.16 31.28
CA SER A 658 -11.62 22.85 31.95
C SER A 658 -11.39 22.38 33.39
N THR A 659 -12.42 21.95 34.12
CA THR A 659 -12.23 21.39 35.47
C THR A 659 -11.55 20.03 35.40
N LEU A 660 -11.98 19.17 34.48
CA LEU A 660 -11.37 17.86 34.24
C LEU A 660 -9.92 17.98 33.78
N PHE A 661 -9.62 18.96 32.91
CA PHE A 661 -8.27 19.27 32.45
C PHE A 661 -7.35 19.68 33.62
N ASN A 662 -7.84 20.57 34.50
CA ASN A 662 -7.10 21.02 35.67
C ASN A 662 -6.87 19.88 36.69
N GLU A 663 -7.85 18.99 36.86
CA GLU A 663 -7.72 17.79 37.70
C GLU A 663 -6.67 16.82 37.16
N LEU A 664 -6.70 16.54 35.85
CA LEU A 664 -5.67 15.75 35.17
C LEU A 664 -4.28 16.37 35.41
N GLY A 665 -4.15 17.68 35.24
CA GLY A 665 -2.91 18.42 35.48
C GLY A 665 -2.42 18.37 36.93
N LYS A 666 -3.32 18.33 37.93
CA LYS A 666 -2.95 18.13 39.34
C LYS A 666 -2.42 16.71 39.56
N ASN A 667 -3.06 15.71 38.96
CA ASN A 667 -2.67 14.31 39.08
C ASN A 667 -1.32 14.02 38.42
N ILE A 668 -1.10 14.56 37.23
CA ILE A 668 0.19 14.50 36.51
C ILE A 668 1.34 15.08 37.35
N ARG A 669 1.07 16.15 38.13
CA ARG A 669 2.07 16.81 38.99
C ARG A 669 2.28 16.11 40.34
N LYS A 670 1.26 15.44 40.88
CA LYS A 670 1.29 14.84 42.23
C LYS A 670 1.92 13.44 42.28
N THR A 671 1.78 12.62 41.24
CA THR A 671 2.20 11.21 41.31
C THR A 671 3.59 10.98 40.73
N LYS A 672 4.48 10.32 41.50
CA LYS A 672 5.72 9.72 40.97
C LYS A 672 5.46 8.42 40.19
N THR A 673 4.29 7.82 40.37
CA THR A 673 3.84 6.56 39.75
C THR A 673 2.74 6.79 38.71
N SER A 674 2.64 5.90 37.71
CA SER A 674 1.58 5.93 36.70
C SER A 674 0.24 5.42 37.25
N MET A 675 -0.87 5.98 36.76
CA MET A 675 -2.21 5.43 37.00
C MET A 675 -2.43 4.17 36.15
N ARG A 676 -3.31 3.27 36.61
CA ARG A 676 -3.81 2.16 35.77
C ARG A 676 -4.53 2.72 34.55
N LEU A 677 -4.35 2.07 33.40
CA LEU A 677 -4.92 2.52 32.12
C LEU A 677 -6.44 2.55 32.16
N THR A 678 -7.07 1.53 32.73
CA THR A 678 -8.52 1.46 32.94
C THR A 678 -9.03 2.66 33.74
N THR A 679 -8.35 3.03 34.83
CA THR A 679 -8.70 4.21 35.63
C THR A 679 -8.51 5.52 34.86
N LEU A 680 -7.44 5.63 34.08
CA LEU A 680 -7.16 6.81 33.25
C LEU A 680 -8.27 7.01 32.21
N PHE A 681 -8.60 5.96 31.44
CA PHE A 681 -9.63 6.03 30.41
C PHE A 681 -11.04 6.20 30.98
N LYS A 682 -11.36 5.55 32.09
CA LYS A 682 -12.67 5.69 32.74
C LYS A 682 -12.92 7.09 33.29
N ASN A 683 -11.88 7.75 33.83
CA ASN A 683 -12.02 9.08 34.43
C ASN A 683 -11.81 10.23 33.43
N TYR A 684 -11.01 10.00 32.38
CA TYR A 684 -10.58 11.06 31.45
C TYR A 684 -10.88 10.75 29.98
N SER A 685 -11.83 9.85 29.68
CA SER A 685 -12.16 9.38 28.31
C SER A 685 -12.29 10.52 27.29
N GLN A 686 -13.05 11.56 27.64
CA GLN A 686 -13.28 12.71 26.75
C GLN A 686 -11.99 13.49 26.44
N LEU A 687 -11.12 13.67 27.44
CA LEU A 687 -9.81 14.30 27.22
C LEU A 687 -8.89 13.39 26.41
N MET A 688 -8.90 12.08 26.67
CA MET A 688 -8.08 11.14 25.91
C MET A 688 -8.46 11.14 24.43
N LYS A 689 -9.75 11.16 24.13
CA LYS A 689 -10.27 11.25 22.75
C LYS A 689 -9.93 12.59 22.08
N LEU A 690 -10.04 13.70 22.82
CA LEU A 690 -9.68 15.02 22.33
C LEU A 690 -8.16 15.16 22.05
N PHE A 691 -7.33 14.66 22.98
CA PHE A 691 -5.87 14.72 22.90
C PHE A 691 -5.30 13.76 21.84
N PHE A 692 -5.87 12.57 21.77
CA PHE A 692 -5.41 11.48 20.93
C PHE A 692 -6.56 10.95 20.08
N PRO A 693 -6.97 11.69 19.03
CA PRO A 693 -8.04 11.26 18.12
C PRO A 693 -7.73 9.94 17.41
N ILE A 694 -6.46 9.54 17.33
CA ILE A 694 -6.03 8.33 16.63
C ILE A 694 -5.51 7.31 17.65
N LEU A 695 -6.25 6.23 17.86
CA LEU A 695 -5.79 5.11 18.68
C LEU A 695 -5.20 4.03 17.80
N ILE A 696 -3.97 3.60 18.09
CA ILE A 696 -3.23 2.60 17.32
C ILE A 696 -3.08 1.34 18.16
N GLY A 697 -3.43 0.16 17.64
CA GLY A 697 -3.22 -1.09 18.37
C GLY A 697 -3.49 -2.36 17.57
N SER A 698 -3.35 -3.51 18.22
CA SER A 698 -3.77 -4.78 17.62
C SER A 698 -5.29 -5.00 17.76
N PRO A 699 -5.89 -5.91 16.98
CA PRO A 699 -7.31 -6.24 17.11
C PRO A 699 -7.71 -6.56 18.57
N GLU A 700 -6.85 -7.27 19.29
CA GLU A 700 -7.04 -7.65 20.68
C GLU A 700 -7.05 -6.44 21.62
N THR A 701 -6.04 -5.57 21.51
CA THR A 701 -5.90 -4.44 22.43
C THR A 701 -6.99 -3.39 22.21
N ILE A 702 -7.40 -3.15 20.96
CA ILE A 702 -8.47 -2.20 20.65
C ILE A 702 -9.86 -2.80 20.93
N SER A 703 -10.02 -4.12 20.82
CA SER A 703 -11.27 -4.79 21.19
C SER A 703 -11.49 -4.87 22.70
N ASP A 704 -10.47 -4.61 23.52
CA ASP A 704 -10.59 -4.60 24.97
C ASP A 704 -11.52 -3.48 25.47
N HIS A 705 -12.78 -3.84 25.70
CA HIS A 705 -13.84 -2.95 26.15
C HIS A 705 -13.64 -2.40 27.58
N LYS A 706 -12.68 -2.93 28.35
CA LYS A 706 -12.36 -2.46 29.72
C LYS A 706 -11.43 -1.26 29.71
N THR A 707 -10.51 -1.22 28.76
CA THR A 707 -9.61 -0.10 28.57
C THR A 707 -10.26 0.96 27.71
N ILE A 708 -10.90 0.56 26.61
CA ILE A 708 -11.53 1.47 25.66
C ILE A 708 -13.05 1.18 25.64
N PRO A 709 -13.90 2.13 26.05
CA PRO A 709 -15.36 1.93 26.07
C PRO A 709 -15.91 1.31 24.78
N LEU A 710 -16.88 0.40 24.91
CA LEU A 710 -17.56 -0.23 23.77
C LEU A 710 -18.86 0.51 23.48
N ILE A 711 -18.73 1.65 22.79
CA ILE A 711 -19.86 2.50 22.42
C ILE A 711 -20.08 2.40 20.90
N LYS A 712 -21.32 2.12 20.48
CA LYS A 712 -21.70 1.98 19.07
C LYS A 712 -21.40 3.25 18.29
N LYS A 713 -20.74 3.12 17.13
CA LYS A 713 -20.47 4.23 16.19
C LYS A 713 -19.81 5.46 16.86
N GLU A 714 -19.03 5.25 17.93
CA GLU A 714 -18.32 6.29 18.68
C GLU A 714 -17.18 6.93 17.85
N TYR A 715 -16.51 6.13 17.03
CA TYR A 715 -15.42 6.54 16.15
C TYR A 715 -15.93 6.72 14.72
N GLU A 716 -15.41 7.70 14.01
CA GLU A 716 -15.76 7.94 12.62
C GLU A 716 -15.12 6.88 11.71
N TYR A 717 -13.86 6.51 11.96
CA TYR A 717 -13.12 5.55 11.15
C TYR A 717 -12.58 4.37 11.95
N ALA A 718 -12.62 3.18 11.36
CA ALA A 718 -11.73 2.06 11.70
C ALA A 718 -10.88 1.70 10.47
N ILE A 719 -9.57 1.86 10.60
CA ILE A 719 -8.58 1.64 9.55
C ILE A 719 -7.81 0.37 9.90
N PHE A 720 -7.89 -0.64 9.04
CA PHE A 720 -7.20 -1.92 9.23
C PHE A 720 -6.09 -2.05 8.19
N ASP A 721 -4.84 -2.22 8.65
CA ASP A 721 -3.71 -2.56 7.77
C ASP A 721 -3.42 -4.06 7.83
N GLU A 722 -2.92 -4.61 6.73
CA GLU A 722 -2.70 -6.05 6.55
C GLU A 722 -3.93 -6.90 6.91
N ALA A 723 -5.14 -6.43 6.57
CA ALA A 723 -6.41 -7.06 6.94
C ALA A 723 -6.61 -8.47 6.37
N SER A 724 -5.80 -8.90 5.39
CA SER A 724 -5.76 -10.31 4.95
C SER A 724 -5.24 -11.24 6.03
N GLN A 725 -4.51 -10.72 7.04
CA GLN A 725 -3.93 -11.47 8.14
C GLN A 725 -4.74 -11.39 9.43
N ILE A 726 -5.86 -10.65 9.44
CA ILE A 726 -6.66 -10.45 10.65
C ILE A 726 -7.91 -11.31 10.58
N PHE A 727 -8.12 -12.16 11.59
CA PHE A 727 -9.35 -12.94 11.73
C PHE A 727 -10.57 -12.02 11.94
N THR A 728 -11.62 -12.23 11.14
CA THR A 728 -12.84 -11.41 11.18
C THR A 728 -13.48 -11.36 12.57
N GLU A 729 -13.51 -12.50 13.27
CA GLU A 729 -14.09 -12.59 14.62
C GLU A 729 -13.42 -11.67 15.65
N LYS A 730 -12.15 -11.31 15.47
CA LYS A 730 -11.44 -10.40 16.37
C LYS A 730 -11.80 -8.93 16.13
N CYS A 731 -12.39 -8.62 14.98
CA CYS A 731 -12.68 -7.25 14.56
C CYS A 731 -14.09 -6.79 14.89
N ILE A 732 -15.02 -7.70 15.22
CA ILE A 732 -16.43 -7.33 15.48
C ILE A 732 -16.58 -6.22 16.53
N PRO A 733 -15.88 -6.23 17.69
CA PRO A 733 -15.98 -5.12 18.65
C PRO A 733 -15.41 -3.79 18.14
N ILE A 734 -14.47 -3.83 17.18
CA ILE A 734 -13.92 -2.64 16.54
C ILE A 734 -14.90 -2.09 15.50
N LEU A 735 -15.48 -2.98 14.68
CA LEU A 735 -16.48 -2.62 13.68
C LEU A 735 -17.72 -2.00 14.33
N TYR A 736 -18.12 -2.51 15.51
CA TYR A 736 -19.19 -1.94 16.32
C TYR A 736 -18.95 -0.47 16.72
N ARG A 737 -17.70 -0.12 17.02
CA ARG A 737 -17.31 1.22 17.46
C ARG A 737 -17.20 2.23 16.34
N ALA A 738 -17.08 1.80 15.09
CA ALA A 738 -16.78 2.71 13.98
C ALA A 738 -17.95 2.87 12.99
N LYS A 739 -18.00 4.02 12.30
CA LYS A 739 -18.99 4.29 11.24
C LYS A 739 -18.49 3.92 9.84
N LYS A 740 -17.24 4.24 9.53
CA LYS A 740 -16.59 3.96 8.24
C LYS A 740 -15.44 2.98 8.40
N TYR A 741 -15.28 2.10 7.43
CA TYR A 741 -14.30 1.01 7.47
C TYR A 741 -13.33 1.12 6.32
N ILE A 742 -12.05 1.31 6.63
CA ILE A 742 -10.97 1.35 5.64
C ILE A 742 -10.15 0.08 5.78
N ILE A 743 -10.34 -0.84 4.85
CA ILE A 743 -9.72 -2.16 4.89
C ILE A 743 -8.56 -2.15 3.90
N CYS A 744 -7.32 -2.18 4.41
CA CYS A 744 -6.11 -2.23 3.60
C CYS A 744 -5.50 -3.62 3.67
N GLY A 745 -5.22 -4.23 2.51
CA GLY A 745 -4.67 -5.58 2.49
C GLY A 745 -4.35 -6.07 1.09
N ASP A 746 -4.17 -7.36 0.96
CA ASP A 746 -3.92 -8.03 -0.31
C ASP A 746 -4.47 -9.46 -0.24
N ASP A 747 -5.47 -9.75 -1.07
CA ASP A 747 -6.18 -11.03 -1.10
C ASP A 747 -5.34 -12.13 -1.77
N LYS A 748 -4.25 -11.75 -2.45
CA LYS A 748 -3.26 -12.65 -3.05
C LYS A 748 -2.11 -13.00 -2.10
N GLN A 749 -2.14 -12.51 -0.86
CA GLN A 749 -1.20 -12.85 0.22
C GLN A 749 -1.85 -13.72 1.29
N LEU A 750 -1.06 -14.20 2.24
CA LEU A 750 -1.49 -15.18 3.25
C LEU A 750 -2.68 -14.70 4.08
N ALA A 751 -3.63 -15.63 4.24
CA ALA A 751 -4.72 -15.58 5.20
C ALA A 751 -4.19 -15.75 6.64
N PRO A 752 -4.97 -15.37 7.68
CA PRO A 752 -4.56 -15.61 9.05
C PRO A 752 -4.37 -17.11 9.34
N THR A 753 -3.31 -17.46 10.08
CA THR A 753 -3.01 -18.85 10.45
C THR A 753 -3.33 -19.12 11.93
N ASN A 754 -4.05 -20.22 12.18
CA ASN A 754 -4.40 -20.68 13.52
C ASN A 754 -3.28 -21.54 14.12
N PHE A 755 -2.30 -20.86 14.74
CA PHE A 755 -1.11 -21.46 15.37
C PHE A 755 -1.40 -22.64 16.31
N PHE A 756 -2.52 -22.60 17.04
CA PHE A 756 -2.86 -23.64 18.02
C PHE A 756 -3.60 -24.85 17.44
N LYS A 757 -4.18 -24.76 16.23
CA LYS A 757 -4.83 -25.92 15.58
C LYS A 757 -3.82 -26.98 15.12
N ILE A 758 -2.57 -26.57 14.84
CA ILE A 758 -1.56 -27.41 14.16
C ILE A 758 -0.92 -28.46 15.09
N LYS A 759 -1.20 -28.47 16.41
CA LYS A 759 -0.42 -29.29 17.36
C LYS A 759 -1.19 -30.23 18.29
N ASN A 760 -2.50 -30.33 18.18
CA ASN A 760 -3.24 -31.33 18.98
C ASN A 760 -3.23 -32.72 18.35
N ASP A 761 -2.76 -32.84 17.12
CA ASP A 761 -2.46 -34.11 16.51
C ASP A 761 -0.96 -34.38 16.70
N VAL A 762 -0.64 -35.16 17.75
CA VAL A 762 0.51 -36.08 17.68
C VAL A 762 0.10 -37.20 16.72
N ILE A 763 -0.10 -36.81 15.47
CA ILE A 763 -0.04 -37.70 14.33
C ILE A 763 1.35 -37.42 13.80
N ASP A 764 2.19 -38.46 13.75
CA ASP A 764 3.48 -38.36 13.09
C ASP A 764 3.27 -37.66 11.74
N GLU A 765 4.14 -36.72 11.37
CA GLU A 765 4.10 -36.06 10.04
C GLU A 765 4.27 -37.07 8.87
N GLU A 766 4.19 -38.38 9.15
CA GLU A 766 4.17 -39.49 8.21
C GLU A 766 2.73 -39.97 7.90
N GLU A 767 1.71 -39.65 8.70
CA GLU A 767 0.33 -40.19 8.54
C GLU A 767 -0.72 -39.16 8.07
N VAL A 768 -0.37 -37.89 7.88
CA VAL A 768 -1.32 -36.89 7.32
C VAL A 768 -1.51 -37.06 5.80
N ASP A 769 -0.74 -37.94 5.17
CA ASP A 769 -0.56 -37.99 3.72
C ASP A 769 -1.60 -38.84 2.94
N GLU A 770 -2.59 -39.46 3.61
CA GLU A 770 -3.66 -40.23 2.94
C GLU A 770 -5.11 -39.84 3.33
N VAL A 771 -5.32 -38.79 4.12
CA VAL A 771 -6.69 -38.33 4.36
C VAL A 771 -7.18 -37.52 3.17
N ASP A 772 -8.07 -38.15 2.40
CA ASP A 772 -8.82 -37.57 1.31
C ASP A 772 -9.58 -36.32 1.80
N VAL A 773 -8.96 -35.14 1.62
CA VAL A 773 -9.49 -33.81 1.96
C VAL A 773 -10.80 -33.52 1.22
N SER A 774 -11.17 -34.36 0.25
CA SER A 774 -12.48 -34.37 -0.41
C SER A 774 -13.66 -34.74 0.49
N SER A 775 -13.42 -35.27 1.70
CA SER A 775 -14.45 -35.61 2.69
C SER A 775 -14.65 -34.55 3.79
N ILE A 776 -14.11 -33.33 3.59
CA ILE A 776 -14.45 -32.18 4.43
C ILE A 776 -15.89 -31.73 4.09
N ASN A 777 -16.82 -31.96 5.03
CA ASN A 777 -18.23 -31.56 4.98
C ASN A 777 -18.45 -30.22 4.26
N TYR A 778 -19.51 -30.14 3.44
CA TYR A 778 -20.02 -28.91 2.82
C TYR A 778 -20.25 -27.78 3.86
N GLU A 779 -20.58 -28.15 5.10
CA GLU A 779 -20.69 -27.24 6.25
C GLU A 779 -19.36 -26.57 6.66
N LEU A 780 -18.20 -27.22 6.46
CA LEU A 780 -16.88 -26.64 6.71
C LEU A 780 -16.46 -25.67 5.60
N GLN A 781 -16.88 -25.89 4.34
CA GLN A 781 -16.63 -24.94 3.24
C GLN A 781 -17.44 -23.65 3.40
N GLU A 782 -18.71 -23.74 3.81
CA GLU A 782 -19.46 -22.55 4.23
C GLU A 782 -18.87 -21.93 5.51
N ALA A 783 -18.27 -22.75 6.38
CA ALA A 783 -17.61 -22.27 7.59
C ALA A 783 -16.43 -21.34 7.30
N LEU A 784 -15.79 -21.40 6.12
CA LEU A 784 -14.53 -20.71 5.77
C LEU A 784 -14.70 -19.39 4.97
N LYS A 785 -15.94 -18.99 4.64
CA LYS A 785 -16.20 -17.84 3.74
C LYS A 785 -15.64 -16.48 4.22
N TYR A 786 -15.32 -16.33 5.51
CA TYR A 786 -14.87 -15.08 6.14
C TYR A 786 -13.67 -15.29 7.07
N ASP A 787 -12.64 -15.98 6.60
CA ASP A 787 -11.45 -16.26 7.41
C ASP A 787 -10.66 -14.99 7.74
N SER A 788 -10.58 -14.04 6.81
CA SER A 788 -9.96 -12.73 7.04
C SER A 788 -10.95 -11.58 6.91
N LEU A 789 -10.68 -10.48 7.62
CA LEU A 789 -11.46 -9.25 7.47
C LEU A 789 -11.46 -8.73 6.03
N LEU A 790 -10.37 -8.98 5.29
CA LEU A 790 -10.30 -8.65 3.87
C LEU A 790 -11.32 -9.43 3.03
N SER A 791 -11.43 -10.74 3.26
CA SER A 791 -12.43 -11.59 2.57
C SER A 791 -13.86 -11.19 2.94
N PHE A 792 -14.06 -10.73 4.18
CA PHE A 792 -15.33 -10.16 4.62
C PHE A 792 -15.66 -8.85 3.89
N ALA A 793 -14.69 -7.97 3.67
CA ALA A 793 -14.88 -6.69 2.97
C ALA A 793 -15.06 -6.84 1.45
N ASN A 794 -14.51 -7.89 0.85
CA ASN A 794 -14.55 -8.09 -0.59
C ASN A 794 -15.99 -8.23 -1.11
N GLY A 795 -16.34 -7.46 -2.14
CA GLY A 795 -17.70 -7.37 -2.70
C GLY A 795 -18.69 -6.53 -1.89
N ARG A 796 -18.28 -5.92 -0.76
CA ARG A 796 -19.15 -5.09 0.11
C ARG A 796 -18.76 -3.62 0.16
N PHE A 797 -17.47 -3.32 -0.03
CA PHE A 797 -16.95 -1.95 -0.03
C PHE A 797 -16.40 -1.58 -1.39
N GLN A 798 -16.39 -0.29 -1.70
CA GLN A 798 -15.76 0.22 -2.91
C GLN A 798 -14.28 -0.16 -2.94
N THR A 799 -13.82 -0.68 -4.09
CA THR A 799 -12.43 -1.13 -4.22
C THR A 799 -11.53 -0.05 -4.83
N SER A 800 -10.27 -0.05 -4.41
CA SER A 800 -9.22 0.80 -4.98
C SER A 800 -7.90 0.05 -5.05
N MET A 801 -7.44 -0.26 -6.26
CA MET A 801 -6.14 -0.90 -6.51
C MET A 801 -5.03 0.14 -6.52
N LEU A 802 -3.96 -0.09 -5.77
CA LEU A 802 -2.70 0.65 -5.91
C LEU A 802 -1.85 -0.01 -7.00
N GLN A 803 -1.51 0.74 -8.04
CA GLN A 803 -0.88 0.18 -9.24
C GLN A 803 0.64 0.34 -9.28
N TYR A 804 1.19 1.44 -8.76
CA TYR A 804 2.62 1.71 -8.83
C TYR A 804 3.40 0.84 -7.84
N HIS A 805 4.38 0.07 -8.32
CA HIS A 805 5.25 -0.75 -7.47
C HIS A 805 6.57 -0.04 -7.21
N TYR A 806 6.91 0.17 -5.93
CA TYR A 806 8.11 0.90 -5.51
C TYR A 806 9.20 0.01 -4.90
N ARG A 807 8.87 -1.23 -4.52
CA ARG A 807 9.82 -2.11 -3.80
C ARG A 807 10.90 -2.69 -4.71
N SER A 808 10.50 -3.43 -5.73
CA SER A 808 11.45 -4.21 -6.55
C SER A 808 12.17 -3.27 -7.50
N LYS A 809 13.51 -3.22 -7.43
CA LYS A 809 14.36 -2.38 -8.29
C LYS A 809 14.40 -2.85 -9.75
N SER A 810 14.10 -4.13 -9.96
CA SER A 810 14.01 -4.76 -11.27
C SER A 810 12.63 -5.41 -11.44
N LYS A 811 12.12 -5.35 -12.67
CA LYS A 811 10.86 -5.94 -13.10
C LYS A 811 10.89 -7.47 -13.03
N GLN A 812 12.04 -8.10 -13.31
CA GLN A 812 12.19 -9.56 -13.25
C GLN A 812 11.84 -10.15 -11.88
N LEU A 813 12.04 -9.39 -10.79
CA LEU A 813 11.74 -9.85 -9.43
C LEU A 813 10.24 -9.97 -9.12
N ILE A 814 9.38 -9.30 -9.88
CA ILE A 814 7.94 -9.22 -9.59
C ILE A 814 7.07 -9.61 -10.79
N ASP A 815 7.63 -9.72 -11.99
CA ASP A 815 6.89 -9.99 -13.23
C ASP A 815 6.07 -11.27 -13.16
N PHE A 816 6.64 -12.33 -12.60
CA PHE A 816 5.92 -13.59 -12.37
C PHE A 816 4.68 -13.36 -11.50
N SER A 817 4.85 -12.69 -10.35
CA SER A 817 3.72 -12.38 -9.46
C SER A 817 2.70 -11.44 -10.11
N ASN A 818 3.13 -10.43 -10.84
CA ASN A 818 2.27 -9.47 -11.54
C ASN A 818 1.37 -10.18 -12.57
N ALA A 819 1.96 -11.06 -13.38
CA ALA A 819 1.25 -11.85 -14.37
C ALA A 819 0.28 -12.84 -13.72
N LYS A 820 0.75 -13.60 -12.72
CA LYS A 820 0.00 -14.72 -12.16
C LYS A 820 -1.11 -14.29 -11.20
N TYR A 821 -0.90 -13.23 -10.40
CA TYR A 821 -1.78 -12.87 -9.30
C TYR A 821 -2.47 -11.51 -9.46
N TYR A 822 -1.93 -10.60 -10.29
CA TYR A 822 -2.42 -9.22 -10.40
C TYR A 822 -2.80 -8.81 -11.83
N GLU A 823 -3.00 -9.77 -12.73
CA GLU A 823 -3.49 -9.55 -14.10
C GLU A 823 -2.69 -8.51 -14.89
N ASN A 824 -1.38 -8.39 -14.62
CA ASN A 824 -0.50 -7.38 -15.20
C ASN A 824 -0.93 -5.91 -14.97
N LYS A 825 -1.76 -5.63 -13.95
CA LYS A 825 -2.22 -4.26 -13.60
C LYS A 825 -1.17 -3.43 -12.86
N LEU A 826 -0.06 -4.02 -12.40
CA LEU A 826 0.99 -3.28 -11.71
C LEU A 826 1.92 -2.53 -12.67
N ILE A 827 2.20 -1.28 -12.33
CA ILE A 827 3.12 -0.37 -13.00
C ILE A 827 4.51 -0.52 -12.35
N ILE A 828 5.48 -1.04 -13.11
CA ILE A 828 6.84 -1.36 -12.63
C ILE A 828 7.89 -0.79 -13.61
N SER A 829 8.89 -0.07 -13.11
CA SER A 829 10.08 0.35 -13.90
C SER A 829 11.34 -0.35 -13.42
N ASN A 830 12.19 -0.76 -14.35
CA ASN A 830 13.58 -1.09 -14.04
C ASN A 830 14.32 0.17 -13.59
N GLN A 831 15.20 0.02 -12.60
CA GLN A 831 16.18 1.04 -12.28
C GLN A 831 17.30 1.03 -13.33
N MET A 832 17.71 2.20 -13.86
CA MET A 832 18.71 2.26 -14.94
C MET A 832 20.05 1.59 -14.58
N LYS A 833 20.52 1.74 -13.34
CA LYS A 833 21.77 1.15 -12.82
C LYS A 833 21.60 -0.26 -12.21
N SER A 834 20.72 -1.08 -12.77
CA SER A 834 20.38 -2.39 -12.17
C SER A 834 21.49 -3.44 -12.32
N ILE A 835 21.50 -4.40 -11.38
CA ILE A 835 22.36 -5.58 -11.38
C ILE A 835 22.09 -6.42 -12.63
N SER A 836 23.13 -6.95 -13.28
CA SER A 836 23.01 -7.70 -14.54
C SER A 836 22.11 -8.94 -14.46
N TYR A 837 21.99 -9.53 -13.27
CA TYR A 837 21.13 -10.70 -12.99
C TYR A 837 20.37 -10.50 -11.66
N PRO A 838 19.16 -9.90 -11.71
CA PRO A 838 18.32 -9.74 -10.52
C PRO A 838 17.85 -11.06 -9.92
N ILE A 839 17.68 -12.10 -10.74
CA ILE A 839 17.45 -13.49 -10.31
C ILE A 839 18.62 -14.33 -10.81
N GLU A 840 19.26 -15.07 -9.91
CA GLU A 840 20.38 -15.96 -10.20
C GLU A 840 20.04 -17.38 -9.73
N LEU A 841 20.18 -18.35 -10.63
CA LEU A 841 19.90 -19.75 -10.37
C LEU A 841 21.20 -20.48 -10.07
N ILE A 842 21.26 -21.20 -8.94
CA ILE A 842 22.39 -22.03 -8.55
C ILE A 842 21.88 -23.48 -8.47
N GLU A 843 22.36 -24.30 -9.40
CA GLU A 843 22.03 -25.73 -9.42
C GLU A 843 23.05 -26.50 -8.60
N VAL A 844 22.56 -27.38 -7.73
CA VAL A 844 23.39 -28.23 -6.88
C VAL A 844 22.97 -29.69 -7.03
N ASP A 845 23.94 -30.60 -6.99
CA ASP A 845 23.68 -32.04 -6.94
C ASP A 845 23.36 -32.46 -5.50
N GLY A 846 22.18 -32.04 -5.03
CA GLY A 846 21.72 -32.28 -3.67
C GLY A 846 20.99 -33.61 -3.53
N ILE A 847 21.11 -34.22 -2.35
CA ILE A 847 20.35 -35.42 -1.95
C ILE A 847 19.41 -35.03 -0.80
N ARG A 848 18.14 -35.43 -0.90
CA ARG A 848 17.14 -35.18 0.14
C ARG A 848 17.13 -36.32 1.15
N LYS A 849 17.43 -36.00 2.41
CA LYS A 849 17.39 -36.93 3.55
C LYS A 849 16.68 -36.27 4.73
N ASP A 850 15.72 -36.96 5.36
CA ASP A 850 14.96 -36.46 6.52
C ASP A 850 14.37 -35.06 6.32
N LYS A 851 13.80 -34.82 5.12
CA LYS A 851 13.25 -33.53 4.67
C LYS A 851 14.29 -32.39 4.60
N LYS A 852 15.59 -32.70 4.62
CA LYS A 852 16.73 -31.76 4.52
C LYS A 852 17.54 -31.99 3.25
N ASN A 853 18.24 -30.95 2.81
CA ASN A 853 19.23 -30.99 1.74
C ASN A 853 20.52 -30.30 2.22
N ILE A 854 21.51 -31.12 2.55
CA ILE A 854 22.78 -30.66 3.14
C ILE A 854 23.59 -29.86 2.12
N LYS A 855 23.61 -30.32 0.85
CA LYS A 855 24.39 -29.65 -0.21
C LYS A 855 23.89 -28.24 -0.49
N GLU A 856 22.57 -28.04 -0.53
CA GLU A 856 22.00 -26.70 -0.63
C GLU A 856 22.40 -25.83 0.56
N ALA A 857 22.35 -26.37 1.78
CA ALA A 857 22.68 -25.62 2.98
C ALA A 857 24.16 -25.19 3.01
N GLU A 858 25.09 -26.06 2.59
CA GLU A 858 26.51 -25.72 2.44
C GLU A 858 26.74 -24.58 1.45
N VAL A 859 26.12 -24.66 0.26
CA VAL A 859 26.23 -23.62 -0.78
C VAL A 859 25.67 -22.29 -0.31
N ILE A 860 24.66 -22.29 0.56
CA ILE A 860 24.13 -21.07 1.19
C ILE A 860 25.18 -20.41 2.08
N ILE A 861 25.92 -21.19 2.89
CA ILE A 861 26.99 -20.66 3.74
C ILE A 861 28.11 -20.05 2.88
N GLU A 862 28.53 -20.74 1.83
CA GLU A 862 29.52 -20.23 0.88
C GLU A 862 29.06 -18.93 0.21
N LEU A 863 27.81 -18.87 -0.23
CA LEU A 863 27.21 -17.68 -0.84
C LEU A 863 27.15 -16.50 0.15
N ILE A 864 26.84 -16.75 1.42
CA ILE A 864 26.82 -15.71 2.45
C ILE A 864 28.24 -15.17 2.67
N ASN A 865 29.24 -16.05 2.78
CA ASN A 865 30.64 -15.63 2.89
C ASN A 865 31.09 -14.80 1.66
N PHE A 866 30.64 -15.15 0.46
CA PHE A 866 30.86 -14.34 -0.74
C PHE A 866 30.18 -12.96 -0.65
N ILE A 867 28.92 -12.90 -0.21
CA ILE A 867 28.17 -11.64 -0.06
C ILE A 867 28.87 -10.73 0.96
N LEU A 868 29.31 -11.26 2.11
CA LEU A 868 29.97 -10.51 3.17
C LEU A 868 31.37 -10.03 2.76
N SER A 869 32.10 -10.80 1.96
CA SER A 869 33.42 -10.37 1.45
C SER A 869 33.34 -9.32 0.33
N ASN A 870 32.20 -9.18 -0.34
CA ASN A 870 32.01 -8.24 -1.43
C ASN A 870 31.63 -6.84 -0.92
N LYS A 871 32.51 -5.85 -1.12
CA LYS A 871 32.30 -4.45 -0.70
C LYS A 871 30.97 -3.83 -1.15
N LYS A 872 30.42 -4.24 -2.31
CA LYS A 872 29.13 -3.72 -2.81
C LYS A 872 27.91 -4.39 -2.19
N LEU A 873 28.05 -5.61 -1.68
CA LEU A 873 26.94 -6.44 -1.19
C LEU A 873 26.92 -6.59 0.34
N LYS A 874 28.05 -6.39 1.02
CA LYS A 874 28.23 -6.53 2.47
C LYS A 874 27.20 -5.77 3.32
N GLU A 875 26.86 -4.56 2.91
CA GLU A 875 25.88 -3.70 3.61
C GLU A 875 24.42 -4.07 3.32
N LYS A 876 24.18 -4.99 2.39
CA LYS A 876 22.82 -5.40 2.02
C LYS A 876 22.24 -6.31 3.09
N SER A 877 20.93 -6.14 3.28
CA SER A 877 20.14 -7.02 4.13
C SER A 877 19.84 -8.34 3.41
N ILE A 878 19.92 -9.46 4.12
CA ILE A 878 19.85 -10.83 3.60
C ILE A 878 18.65 -11.57 4.23
N GLY A 879 17.89 -12.29 3.42
CA GLY A 879 16.82 -13.17 3.91
C GLY A 879 16.90 -14.54 3.27
N ILE A 880 16.96 -15.58 4.08
CA ILE A 880 16.96 -16.97 3.62
C ILE A 880 15.57 -17.55 3.81
N ILE A 881 14.93 -17.94 2.71
CA ILE A 881 13.61 -18.56 2.71
C ILE A 881 13.77 -20.04 2.38
N THR A 882 13.25 -20.88 3.28
CA THR A 882 13.27 -22.34 3.16
C THR A 882 11.86 -22.87 2.93
N PHE A 883 11.74 -23.96 2.20
CA PHE A 883 10.42 -24.53 1.84
C PHE A 883 9.88 -25.49 2.90
N ASN A 884 10.65 -25.77 3.96
CA ASN A 884 10.21 -26.50 5.14
C ASN A 884 11.04 -26.07 6.37
N THR A 885 10.54 -26.38 7.57
CA THR A 885 11.17 -26.00 8.85
C THR A 885 12.42 -26.81 9.17
N GLN A 886 12.50 -28.07 8.75
CA GLN A 886 13.69 -28.92 8.98
C GLN A 886 14.94 -28.38 8.28
N GLN A 887 14.78 -27.81 7.09
CA GLN A 887 15.83 -27.14 6.34
C GLN A 887 16.18 -25.78 6.96
N GLN A 888 15.19 -25.06 7.48
CA GLN A 888 15.42 -23.82 8.25
C GLN A 888 16.36 -24.08 9.43
N ASP A 889 16.03 -25.08 10.24
CA ASP A 889 16.81 -25.45 11.43
C ASP A 889 18.25 -25.85 11.04
N LEU A 890 18.42 -26.64 9.98
CA LEU A 890 19.74 -27.02 9.48
C LEU A 890 20.60 -25.82 9.08
N ILE A 891 20.04 -24.89 8.29
CA ILE A 891 20.78 -23.70 7.85
C ILE A 891 21.11 -22.80 9.04
N GLN A 892 20.19 -22.67 9.99
CA GLN A 892 20.41 -21.89 11.19
C GLN A 892 21.54 -22.48 12.05
N ASP A 893 21.56 -23.80 12.27
CA ASP A 893 22.63 -24.48 13.00
C ASP A 893 23.99 -24.29 12.33
N LEU A 894 24.05 -24.36 10.98
CA LEU A 894 25.27 -24.13 10.21
C LEU A 894 25.76 -22.69 10.29
N LEU A 895 24.85 -21.71 10.23
CA LEU A 895 25.19 -20.29 10.40
C LEU A 895 25.72 -19.98 11.80
N GLU A 896 25.09 -20.55 12.83
CA GLU A 896 25.56 -20.42 14.21
C GLU A 896 26.98 -20.98 14.36
N LYS A 897 27.25 -22.16 13.76
CA LYS A 897 28.59 -22.76 13.75
C LYS A 897 29.62 -21.91 12.99
N GLU A 898 29.28 -21.40 11.81
CA GLU A 898 30.17 -20.57 10.99
C GLU A 898 30.48 -19.22 11.68
N SER A 899 29.51 -18.67 12.41
CA SER A 899 29.66 -17.40 13.11
C SER A 899 30.75 -17.40 14.19
N ILE A 900 31.15 -18.57 14.69
CA ILE A 900 32.26 -18.72 15.64
C ILE A 900 33.58 -18.26 15.01
N ASN A 901 33.75 -18.51 13.71
CA ASN A 901 34.98 -18.22 12.96
C ASN A 901 34.87 -16.96 12.08
N ASN A 902 33.66 -16.43 11.90
CA ASN A 902 33.40 -15.22 11.10
C ASN A 902 32.77 -14.11 11.97
N PRO A 903 33.59 -13.16 12.49
CA PRO A 903 33.11 -12.08 13.35
C PRO A 903 32.03 -11.21 12.71
N GLU A 904 32.07 -11.06 11.40
CA GLU A 904 31.12 -10.23 10.66
C GLU A 904 29.74 -10.89 10.57
N LEU A 905 29.71 -12.20 10.32
CA LEU A 905 28.50 -13.00 10.38
C LEU A 905 27.92 -13.01 11.81
N SER A 906 28.78 -13.11 12.82
CA SER A 906 28.40 -13.04 14.24
C SER A 906 27.65 -11.74 14.56
N LEU A 907 28.17 -10.59 14.11
CA LEU A 907 27.51 -9.29 14.29
C LEU A 907 26.13 -9.24 13.62
N LYS A 908 26.01 -9.75 12.39
CA LYS A 908 24.71 -9.80 11.69
C LYS A 908 23.67 -10.69 12.40
N LEU A 909 24.10 -11.79 13.02
CA LEU A 909 23.22 -12.70 13.78
C LEU A 909 22.81 -12.12 15.15
N LEU A 910 23.66 -11.28 15.75
CA LEU A 910 23.41 -10.67 17.07
C LEU A 910 22.50 -9.44 17.01
N ASN A 911 22.47 -8.72 15.88
CA ASN A 911 21.60 -7.56 15.65
C ASN A 911 20.12 -7.97 15.48
N LYS A 912 19.43 -8.23 16.61
CA LYS A 912 18.03 -8.68 16.69
C LYS A 912 16.99 -7.56 16.78
N GLU A 913 17.37 -6.31 16.52
CA GLU A 913 16.46 -5.17 16.48
C GLU A 913 15.52 -5.25 15.26
N PRO A 914 14.36 -4.54 15.25
CA PRO A 914 13.45 -4.53 14.11
C PRO A 914 14.15 -4.02 12.84
N GLY A 915 14.33 -4.90 11.85
CA GLY A 915 15.15 -4.65 10.67
C GLY A 915 16.36 -5.60 10.52
N GLU A 916 16.27 -6.82 11.06
CA GLU A 916 17.36 -7.84 11.10
C GLU A 916 18.20 -7.84 9.82
N GLU A 917 19.52 -7.66 9.91
CA GLU A 917 20.39 -7.69 8.73
C GLU A 917 20.37 -9.05 8.02
N LEU A 918 20.13 -10.14 8.77
CA LEU A 918 20.01 -11.50 8.27
C LEU A 918 18.85 -12.24 8.96
N PHE A 919 17.98 -12.89 8.19
CA PHE A 919 17.00 -13.85 8.74
C PHE A 919 17.06 -15.20 8.04
N VAL A 920 16.61 -16.25 8.75
CA VAL A 920 16.31 -17.57 8.18
C VAL A 920 14.90 -17.96 8.59
N LYS A 921 14.00 -18.11 7.62
CA LYS A 921 12.58 -18.40 7.87
C LYS A 921 12.04 -19.41 6.87
N SER A 922 11.07 -20.21 7.29
CA SER A 922 10.26 -21.01 6.37
C SER A 922 9.30 -20.13 5.58
N ILE A 923 8.84 -20.64 4.43
CA ILE A 923 7.90 -19.96 3.54
C ILE A 923 6.59 -19.55 4.25
N GLU A 924 6.24 -20.23 5.34
CA GLU A 924 5.05 -19.96 6.14
C GLU A 924 5.20 -18.73 7.06
N ASN A 925 6.44 -18.40 7.44
CA ASN A 925 6.74 -17.40 8.46
C ASN A 925 7.39 -16.12 7.91
N VAL A 926 7.54 -15.99 6.59
CA VAL A 926 8.29 -14.87 5.96
C VAL A 926 7.45 -13.62 5.66
N GLN A 927 6.20 -13.61 6.11
CA GLN A 927 5.27 -12.54 5.76
C GLN A 927 5.60 -11.22 6.46
N GLY A 928 5.65 -10.13 5.68
CA GLY A 928 5.94 -8.79 6.20
C GLY A 928 7.42 -8.45 6.29
N ASP A 929 8.30 -9.45 6.21
CA ASP A 929 9.73 -9.23 6.03
C ASP A 929 10.04 -8.86 4.58
N GLU A 930 11.13 -8.14 4.35
CA GLU A 930 11.66 -7.82 3.04
C GLU A 930 13.17 -7.59 3.16
N ARG A 931 13.95 -7.99 2.14
CA ARG A 931 15.42 -7.86 2.17
C ARG A 931 15.95 -7.45 0.80
N ASP A 932 17.11 -6.82 0.83
CA ASP A 932 17.80 -6.44 -0.40
C ASP A 932 18.15 -7.68 -1.24
N ILE A 933 18.63 -8.71 -0.56
CA ILE A 933 18.97 -10.01 -1.12
C ILE A 933 18.09 -11.08 -0.47
N ILE A 934 17.41 -11.88 -1.30
CA ILE A 934 16.69 -13.08 -0.87
C ILE A 934 17.37 -14.32 -1.42
N ILE A 935 17.51 -15.36 -0.60
CA ILE A 935 18.07 -16.66 -0.98
C ILE A 935 17.01 -17.72 -0.74
N PHE A 936 16.60 -18.45 -1.78
CA PHE A 936 15.71 -19.60 -1.68
C PHE A 936 16.51 -20.90 -1.55
N SER A 937 16.24 -21.66 -0.50
CA SER A 937 16.59 -23.09 -0.41
C SER A 937 15.35 -23.91 -0.73
N ILE A 938 15.33 -24.50 -1.92
CA ILE A 938 14.19 -25.28 -2.41
C ILE A 938 14.08 -26.62 -1.66
N CYS A 939 15.20 -27.23 -1.27
CA CYS A 939 15.31 -28.47 -0.51
C CYS A 939 14.74 -29.74 -1.20
N PHE A 940 13.95 -29.61 -2.27
CA PHE A 940 13.45 -30.75 -3.05
C PHE A 940 14.58 -31.32 -3.91
N ALA A 941 14.85 -32.60 -3.73
CA ALA A 941 15.87 -33.36 -4.45
C ALA A 941 15.48 -34.84 -4.50
N LYS A 942 16.19 -35.62 -5.31
CA LYS A 942 16.12 -37.09 -5.26
C LYS A 942 16.63 -37.58 -3.90
N ASP A 943 16.05 -38.67 -3.41
CA ASP A 943 16.53 -39.32 -2.19
C ASP A 943 17.80 -40.14 -2.43
N GLU A 944 18.31 -40.79 -1.37
CA GLU A 944 19.52 -41.64 -1.44
C GLU A 944 19.39 -42.80 -2.44
N THR A 945 18.18 -43.16 -2.85
CA THR A 945 17.91 -44.22 -3.84
C THR A 945 17.79 -43.68 -5.28
N GLY A 946 17.91 -42.36 -5.46
CA GLY A 946 17.78 -41.69 -6.75
C GLY A 946 16.32 -41.43 -7.18
N VAL A 947 15.35 -41.69 -6.30
CA VAL A 947 13.92 -41.49 -6.57
C VAL A 947 13.50 -40.08 -6.16
N PHE A 948 12.74 -39.40 -7.02
CA PHE A 948 12.13 -38.12 -6.69
C PHE A 948 10.70 -38.33 -6.21
N LYS A 949 10.39 -37.90 -4.98
CA LYS A 949 9.04 -37.93 -4.42
C LYS A 949 8.35 -36.59 -4.63
N ASN A 950 7.13 -36.59 -5.17
CA ASN A 950 6.31 -35.39 -5.39
C ASN A 950 5.70 -34.83 -4.09
N TYR A 951 6.53 -34.63 -3.07
CA TYR A 951 6.13 -34.08 -1.78
C TYR A 951 6.66 -32.65 -1.63
N PHE A 952 5.77 -31.66 -1.74
CA PHE A 952 6.11 -30.23 -1.76
C PHE A 952 5.79 -29.49 -0.45
N GLY A 953 5.50 -30.23 0.63
CA GLY A 953 5.27 -29.66 1.96
C GLY A 953 4.20 -28.54 1.97
N PRO A 954 4.46 -27.38 2.60
CA PRO A 954 3.49 -26.28 2.73
C PRO A 954 2.91 -25.73 1.41
N ILE A 955 3.61 -25.91 0.28
CA ILE A 955 3.13 -25.43 -1.03
C ILE A 955 2.07 -26.36 -1.62
N ALA A 956 2.10 -27.63 -1.25
CA ALA A 956 1.05 -28.60 -1.60
C ALA A 956 -0.18 -28.50 -0.70
N GLN A 957 -0.24 -27.54 0.23
CA GLN A 957 -1.42 -27.31 1.07
C GLN A 957 -2.34 -26.24 0.47
N GLU A 958 -3.54 -26.11 1.01
CA GLU A 958 -4.47 -25.05 0.66
C GLU A 958 -3.82 -23.66 0.86
N ASN A 959 -4.10 -22.72 -0.05
CA ASN A 959 -3.43 -21.40 -0.13
C ASN A 959 -1.90 -21.47 -0.36
N GLY A 960 -1.36 -22.60 -0.87
CA GLY A 960 0.06 -22.76 -1.22
C GLY A 960 0.56 -21.72 -2.24
N GLU A 961 -0.30 -21.31 -3.17
CA GLU A 961 -0.02 -20.25 -4.15
C GLU A 961 0.21 -18.87 -3.49
N LYS A 962 -0.52 -18.58 -2.39
CA LYS A 962 -0.33 -17.34 -1.63
C LYS A 962 0.99 -17.35 -0.84
N ARG A 963 1.39 -18.50 -0.29
CA ARG A 963 2.71 -18.69 0.36
C ARG A 963 3.84 -18.39 -0.64
N LEU A 964 3.72 -18.94 -1.84
CA LEU A 964 4.68 -18.72 -2.92
C LEU A 964 4.72 -17.24 -3.36
N ASN A 965 3.56 -16.62 -3.63
CA ASN A 965 3.50 -15.21 -4.00
C ASN A 965 4.16 -14.30 -2.96
N VAL A 966 3.87 -14.55 -1.67
CA VAL A 966 4.51 -13.84 -0.56
C VAL A 966 6.02 -14.01 -0.64
N ALA A 967 6.54 -15.23 -0.75
CA ALA A 967 7.99 -15.48 -0.78
C ALA A 967 8.70 -14.78 -1.95
N ILE A 968 8.13 -14.86 -3.16
CA ILE A 968 8.70 -14.23 -4.37
C ILE A 968 8.78 -12.71 -4.20
N SER A 969 7.75 -12.09 -3.61
CA SER A 969 7.67 -10.63 -3.48
C SER A 969 8.56 -10.01 -2.39
N ARG A 970 9.47 -10.78 -1.77
CA ARG A 970 10.32 -10.33 -0.64
C ARG A 970 11.62 -9.63 -1.06
N ALA A 971 12.08 -9.88 -2.28
CA ALA A 971 13.35 -9.35 -2.78
C ALA A 971 13.21 -7.90 -3.28
N LYS A 972 14.09 -7.00 -2.79
CA LYS A 972 14.17 -5.61 -3.29
C LYS A 972 15.13 -5.50 -4.48
N GLU A 973 16.31 -6.12 -4.39
CA GLU A 973 17.38 -5.94 -5.38
C GLU A 973 17.79 -7.23 -6.09
N LYS A 974 17.95 -8.34 -5.33
CA LYS A 974 18.46 -9.60 -5.87
C LYS A 974 17.81 -10.83 -5.23
N MET A 975 17.64 -11.89 -6.01
CA MET A 975 17.19 -13.20 -5.59
C MET A 975 18.16 -14.28 -6.07
N TYR A 976 18.61 -15.13 -5.14
CA TYR A 976 19.30 -16.37 -5.45
C TYR A 976 18.34 -17.54 -5.26
N VAL A 977 18.22 -18.41 -6.26
CA VAL A 977 17.40 -19.62 -6.19
C VAL A 977 18.31 -20.83 -6.24
N ILE A 978 18.42 -21.54 -5.13
CA ILE A 978 19.27 -22.73 -5.01
C ILE A 978 18.35 -23.95 -5.10
N LYS A 979 18.56 -24.77 -6.14
CA LYS A 979 17.71 -25.91 -6.43
C LYS A 979 18.53 -27.16 -6.77
N SER A 980 17.93 -28.33 -6.54
CA SER A 980 18.51 -29.63 -6.89
C SER A 980 17.70 -30.41 -7.93
N ILE A 981 16.64 -29.81 -8.49
CA ILE A 981 15.75 -30.44 -9.48
C ILE A 981 15.37 -29.46 -10.59
N PRO A 982 15.14 -29.93 -11.83
CA PRO A 982 14.57 -29.12 -12.89
C PRO A 982 13.04 -28.96 -12.72
N SER A 983 12.46 -27.88 -13.25
CA SER A 983 11.00 -27.64 -13.21
C SER A 983 10.19 -28.74 -13.90
N SER A 984 10.77 -29.43 -14.89
CA SER A 984 10.12 -30.47 -15.69
C SER A 984 9.75 -31.73 -14.91
N ILE A 985 10.47 -32.06 -13.82
CA ILE A 985 10.20 -33.27 -13.02
C ILE A 985 8.99 -33.10 -12.08
N ILE A 986 8.57 -31.86 -11.84
CA ILE A 986 7.47 -31.54 -10.93
C ILE A 986 6.14 -31.94 -11.57
N ASN A 987 5.42 -32.86 -10.93
CA ASN A 987 4.10 -33.29 -11.34
C ASN A 987 3.12 -33.24 -10.16
N SER A 988 2.08 -32.41 -10.26
CA SER A 988 1.06 -32.24 -9.23
C SER A 988 -0.12 -31.43 -9.78
N ASP A 989 -1.31 -31.72 -9.28
CA ASP A 989 -2.55 -31.04 -9.68
C ASP A 989 -2.90 -29.88 -8.73
N LYS A 990 -2.09 -29.70 -7.67
CA LYS A 990 -2.32 -28.68 -6.65
C LYS A 990 -1.85 -27.31 -7.14
N ARG A 991 -2.73 -26.31 -7.06
CA ARG A 991 -2.48 -24.94 -7.54
C ARG A 991 -1.14 -24.36 -7.10
N GLY A 992 -0.81 -24.43 -5.81
CA GLY A 992 0.47 -23.91 -5.30
C GLY A 992 1.70 -24.58 -5.91
N VAL A 993 1.63 -25.89 -6.19
CA VAL A 993 2.74 -26.64 -6.81
C VAL A 993 2.84 -26.35 -8.30
N LEU A 994 1.72 -26.16 -8.98
CA LEU A 994 1.68 -25.71 -10.38
C LEU A 994 2.33 -24.33 -10.53
N ASP A 995 1.98 -23.38 -9.66
CA ASP A 995 2.56 -22.04 -9.66
C ASP A 995 4.06 -22.09 -9.33
N PHE A 996 4.47 -22.98 -8.42
CA PHE A 996 5.89 -23.21 -8.11
C PHE A 996 6.66 -23.77 -9.31
N LYS A 997 6.08 -24.73 -10.04
CA LYS A 997 6.64 -25.27 -11.28
C LYS A 997 6.85 -24.19 -12.32
N GLU A 998 5.84 -23.34 -12.55
CA GLU A 998 5.93 -22.22 -13.48
C GLU A 998 6.97 -21.18 -13.04
N PHE A 999 7.07 -20.90 -11.74
CA PHE A 999 8.08 -20.00 -11.19
C PHE A 999 9.51 -20.54 -11.41
N LEU A 1000 9.77 -21.81 -11.13
CA LEU A 1000 11.07 -22.41 -11.42
C LEU A 1000 11.39 -22.37 -12.92
N LYS A 1001 10.40 -22.67 -13.77
CA LYS A 1001 10.55 -22.54 -15.24
C LYS A 1001 10.86 -21.11 -15.65
N TYR A 1002 10.23 -20.11 -15.02
CA TYR A 1002 10.55 -18.70 -15.24
C TYR A 1002 12.00 -18.38 -14.86
N CYS A 1003 12.48 -18.85 -13.71
CA CYS A 1003 13.88 -18.68 -13.29
C CYS A 1003 14.86 -19.35 -14.27
N GLU A 1004 14.57 -20.57 -14.72
CA GLU A 1004 15.38 -21.30 -15.72
C GLU A 1004 15.46 -20.57 -17.06
N LEU A 1005 14.33 -19.99 -17.53
CA LEU A 1005 14.29 -19.23 -18.78
C LEU A 1005 15.06 -17.89 -18.68
N LEU A 1006 15.10 -17.27 -17.50
CA LEU A 1006 15.87 -16.04 -17.28
C LEU A 1006 17.38 -16.25 -17.32
N THR A 1007 17.86 -17.43 -16.93
CA THR A 1007 19.30 -17.74 -16.85
C THR A 1007 19.86 -18.45 -18.09
N SER A 1008 19.00 -18.96 -18.98
CA SER A 1008 19.43 -19.59 -20.23
C SER A 1008 20.17 -18.61 -21.15
N PRO A 1009 21.33 -18.99 -21.73
CA PRO A 1009 22.11 -18.14 -22.64
C PRO A 1009 21.39 -17.81 -23.95
N THR A 1010 20.33 -18.55 -24.29
CA THR A 1010 19.38 -18.24 -25.36
C THR A 1010 18.10 -17.69 -24.73
N THR A 1011 17.98 -16.37 -24.67
CA THR A 1011 16.81 -15.72 -24.09
C THR A 1011 15.58 -15.94 -24.98
N ASN A 1012 14.81 -17.00 -24.74
CA ASN A 1012 13.50 -17.23 -25.39
C ASN A 1012 12.47 -16.25 -24.81
N LYS A 1013 12.59 -14.96 -25.18
CA LYS A 1013 11.67 -13.90 -24.77
C LYS A 1013 10.21 -14.28 -25.01
N ASP A 1014 9.95 -15.00 -26.10
CA ASP A 1014 8.61 -15.46 -26.47
C ASP A 1014 8.05 -16.48 -25.47
N GLN A 1015 8.88 -17.43 -25.01
CA GLN A 1015 8.46 -18.40 -24.00
C GLN A 1015 8.21 -17.73 -22.64
N ILE A 1016 8.99 -16.71 -22.30
CA ILE A 1016 8.76 -15.90 -21.09
C ILE A 1016 7.47 -15.10 -21.22
N ASN A 1017 7.22 -14.45 -22.36
CA ASN A 1017 6.01 -13.67 -22.59
C ASN A 1017 4.75 -14.54 -22.57
N LEU A 1018 4.83 -15.74 -23.16
CA LEU A 1018 3.77 -16.74 -23.13
C LEU A 1018 3.50 -17.24 -21.71
N LEU A 1019 4.55 -17.54 -20.93
CA LEU A 1019 4.40 -17.92 -19.52
C LEU A 1019 3.76 -16.80 -18.68
N LEU A 1020 4.10 -15.55 -18.96
CA LEU A 1020 3.56 -14.38 -18.25
C LEU A 1020 2.19 -13.92 -18.79
N ASN A 1021 1.56 -14.67 -19.71
CA ASN A 1021 0.26 -14.35 -20.32
C ASN A 1021 0.16 -12.89 -20.77
N LYS A 1022 1.25 -12.37 -21.37
CA LYS A 1022 1.33 -10.97 -21.78
C LYS A 1022 0.48 -10.65 -23.02
N GLU A 1023 -0.11 -11.66 -23.67
CA GLU A 1023 -0.81 -11.53 -24.95
C GLU A 1023 -2.21 -10.88 -24.89
N THR A 1024 -2.87 -10.75 -23.73
CA THR A 1024 -4.27 -10.25 -23.67
C THR A 1024 -4.43 -8.77 -23.36
N ASN A 1025 -3.38 -8.04 -22.94
CA ASN A 1025 -3.45 -6.59 -22.69
C ASN A 1025 -2.23 -5.81 -23.20
N GLN A 1026 -1.41 -6.43 -24.04
CA GLN A 1026 -0.36 -5.72 -24.75
C GLN A 1026 -0.86 -5.22 -26.09
N ILE A 1027 -0.86 -3.90 -26.24
CA ILE A 1027 -0.50 -3.29 -27.52
C ILE A 1027 0.84 -3.95 -27.94
N LYS A 1028 0.74 -4.92 -28.86
CA LYS A 1028 1.79 -5.61 -29.64
C LYS A 1028 3.23 -5.37 -29.18
N PHE A 1029 3.77 -6.27 -28.36
CA PHE A 1029 5.21 -6.32 -28.05
C PHE A 1029 6.06 -6.96 -29.17
N ASP A 1030 5.45 -7.47 -30.23
CA ASP A 1030 6.15 -8.15 -31.34
C ASP A 1030 6.72 -7.21 -32.42
N ASN A 1031 6.60 -5.89 -32.26
CA ASN A 1031 7.13 -4.93 -33.23
C ASN A 1031 8.49 -4.32 -32.85
N LEU A 1032 9.31 -4.96 -32.01
CA LEU A 1032 10.71 -4.50 -31.81
C LEU A 1032 11.58 -4.62 -33.08
N ASN A 1033 11.08 -5.29 -34.12
CA ASN A 1033 11.69 -5.32 -35.46
C ASN A 1033 10.99 -4.42 -36.47
N LYS A 1034 9.95 -3.64 -36.10
CA LYS A 1034 9.49 -2.54 -36.94
C LYS A 1034 10.37 -1.33 -36.68
N ILE A 1035 11.14 -0.97 -37.70
CA ILE A 1035 11.99 0.19 -37.72
C ILE A 1035 11.10 1.44 -37.58
N ASN A 1036 11.26 2.15 -36.46
CA ASN A 1036 10.76 3.51 -36.19
C ASN A 1036 9.22 3.68 -36.23
N GLU A 1037 8.50 3.16 -35.23
CA GLU A 1037 7.12 3.60 -34.96
C GLU A 1037 7.15 4.98 -34.27
N PHE A 1038 6.33 5.92 -34.76
CA PHE A 1038 6.14 7.27 -34.23
C PHE A 1038 4.64 7.57 -34.17
N ASP A 1039 4.19 8.30 -33.17
CA ASP A 1039 2.79 8.70 -33.05
C ASP A 1039 2.52 9.99 -33.86
N SER A 1040 3.55 10.78 -34.17
CA SER A 1040 3.43 12.02 -34.91
C SER A 1040 4.62 12.31 -35.84
N GLU A 1041 4.37 13.09 -36.90
CA GLU A 1041 5.45 13.62 -37.77
C GLU A 1041 6.43 14.53 -37.00
N PHE A 1042 5.98 15.13 -35.89
CA PHE A 1042 6.84 15.92 -35.01
C PHE A 1042 7.94 15.06 -34.39
N GLU A 1043 7.58 13.88 -33.86
CA GLU A 1043 8.56 12.93 -33.30
C GLU A 1043 9.57 12.48 -34.35
N VAL A 1044 9.15 12.28 -35.60
CA VAL A 1044 10.05 11.91 -36.71
C VAL A 1044 11.12 12.97 -36.91
N GLU A 1045 10.73 14.24 -36.98
CA GLU A 1045 11.69 15.34 -37.17
C GLU A 1045 12.65 15.47 -35.99
N VAL A 1046 12.16 15.31 -34.75
CA VAL A 1046 12.99 15.33 -33.54
C VAL A 1046 13.99 14.18 -33.56
N TYR A 1047 13.53 12.97 -33.88
CA TYR A 1047 14.36 11.78 -34.03
C TYR A 1047 15.47 12.00 -35.05
N ASP A 1048 15.15 12.49 -36.25
CA ASP A 1048 16.13 12.70 -37.32
C ASP A 1048 17.21 13.71 -36.91
N ALA A 1049 16.80 14.81 -36.26
CA ALA A 1049 17.74 15.81 -35.76
C ALA A 1049 18.67 15.27 -34.67
N ILE A 1050 18.15 14.42 -33.77
CA ILE A 1050 18.99 13.76 -32.75
C ILE A 1050 19.92 12.75 -33.41
N ASN A 1051 19.41 11.97 -34.37
CA ASN A 1051 20.16 10.94 -35.08
C ASN A 1051 21.36 11.52 -35.86
N GLN A 1052 21.29 12.81 -36.25
CA GLN A 1052 22.40 13.54 -36.87
C GLN A 1052 23.51 13.96 -35.89
N ILE A 1053 23.21 14.11 -34.60
CA ILE A 1053 24.16 14.64 -33.61
C ILE A 1053 24.80 13.58 -32.70
N ILE A 1054 24.27 12.36 -32.67
CA ILE A 1054 24.80 11.27 -31.83
C ILE A 1054 25.92 10.50 -32.53
N ASN A 1055 26.88 9.98 -31.74
CA ASN A 1055 27.85 9.01 -32.24
C ASN A 1055 27.17 7.64 -32.40
N LYS A 1056 26.90 7.24 -33.66
CA LYS A 1056 26.20 6.00 -33.99
C LYS A 1056 26.98 4.72 -33.64
N GLU A 1057 28.29 4.80 -33.43
CA GLU A 1057 29.08 3.65 -32.98
C GLU A 1057 28.78 3.31 -31.51
N ARG A 1058 28.54 4.33 -30.68
CA ARG A 1058 28.29 4.19 -29.24
C ARG A 1058 26.81 4.22 -28.87
N TYR A 1059 26.03 5.10 -29.50
CA TYR A 1059 24.65 5.38 -29.15
C TYR A 1059 23.67 4.90 -30.22
N GLU A 1060 22.48 4.50 -29.78
CA GLU A 1060 21.35 4.07 -30.62
C GLU A 1060 20.08 4.80 -30.16
N LEU A 1061 19.27 5.27 -31.09
CA LEU A 1061 17.93 5.79 -30.78
C LEU A 1061 16.91 4.67 -30.84
N LYS A 1062 16.04 4.62 -29.85
CA LYS A 1062 14.88 3.72 -29.82
C LYS A 1062 13.63 4.55 -29.64
N THR A 1063 12.61 4.28 -30.44
CA THR A 1063 11.33 4.99 -30.35
C THR A 1063 10.33 4.16 -29.57
N GLN A 1064 9.32 4.84 -29.01
CA GLN A 1064 8.14 4.21 -28.43
C GLN A 1064 8.51 3.16 -27.37
N VAL A 1065 9.53 3.47 -26.57
CA VAL A 1065 10.16 2.54 -25.62
C VAL A 1065 9.19 2.26 -24.49
N PRO A 1066 8.74 1.01 -24.31
CA PRO A 1066 7.81 0.69 -23.25
C PRO A 1066 8.50 0.82 -21.88
N ALA A 1067 7.98 1.70 -21.03
CA ALA A 1067 8.37 1.83 -19.65
C ALA A 1067 7.11 1.80 -18.79
N SER A 1068 7.00 0.83 -17.88
CA SER A 1068 5.96 0.83 -16.83
C SER A 1068 4.50 1.02 -17.31
N GLY A 1069 4.11 0.38 -18.42
CA GLY A 1069 2.73 0.42 -18.91
C GLY A 1069 2.41 1.59 -19.84
N PHE A 1070 3.40 2.42 -20.17
CA PHE A 1070 3.32 3.49 -21.16
C PHE A 1070 4.54 3.43 -22.09
N LYS A 1071 4.55 4.27 -23.13
CA LYS A 1071 5.67 4.39 -24.08
C LYS A 1071 6.33 5.75 -23.92
N ILE A 1072 7.66 5.77 -23.97
CA ILE A 1072 8.48 6.98 -24.06
C ILE A 1072 8.76 7.21 -25.54
N ASP A 1073 8.53 8.42 -26.03
CA ASP A 1073 8.57 8.72 -27.47
C ASP A 1073 9.93 8.37 -28.09
N ILE A 1074 11.03 8.84 -27.50
CA ILE A 1074 12.40 8.58 -27.97
C ILE A 1074 13.33 8.34 -26.77
N CYS A 1075 14.17 7.32 -26.83
CA CYS A 1075 15.24 7.07 -25.85
C CYS A 1075 16.59 6.94 -26.53
N ILE A 1076 17.65 7.41 -25.86
CA ILE A 1076 19.04 7.15 -26.24
C ILE A 1076 19.56 5.95 -25.45
N TYR A 1077 20.02 4.94 -26.18
CA TYR A 1077 20.63 3.72 -25.65
C TYR A 1077 22.14 3.75 -25.85
N ASP A 1078 22.90 3.53 -24.77
CA ASP A 1078 24.36 3.37 -24.82
C ASP A 1078 24.70 1.88 -25.02
N LYS A 1079 25.27 1.54 -26.18
CA LYS A 1079 25.61 0.16 -26.57
C LYS A 1079 26.72 -0.43 -25.70
N LEU A 1080 27.64 0.39 -25.19
CA LEU A 1080 28.76 -0.06 -24.35
C LEU A 1080 28.26 -0.37 -22.94
N LYS A 1081 27.48 0.54 -22.35
CA LYS A 1081 26.88 0.36 -21.01
C LYS A 1081 25.65 -0.56 -21.02
N LYS A 1082 25.14 -0.91 -22.20
CA LYS A 1082 23.93 -1.71 -22.44
C LYS A 1082 22.69 -1.17 -21.72
N GLN A 1083 22.58 0.15 -21.57
CA GLN A 1083 21.49 0.79 -20.82
C GLN A 1083 20.97 2.04 -21.54
N PHE A 1084 19.73 2.41 -21.24
CA PHE A 1084 19.19 3.71 -21.61
C PHE A 1084 19.84 4.79 -20.74
N ILE A 1085 20.11 5.96 -21.33
CA ILE A 1085 20.80 7.06 -20.65
C ILE A 1085 20.01 8.37 -20.69
N LEU A 1086 19.04 8.47 -21.60
CA LEU A 1086 18.22 9.66 -21.77
C LEU A 1086 16.86 9.29 -22.38
N ALA A 1087 15.79 9.77 -21.78
CA ALA A 1087 14.43 9.76 -22.31
C ALA A 1087 14.08 11.13 -22.87
N ILE A 1088 13.36 11.15 -23.99
CA ILE A 1088 12.96 12.35 -24.71
C ILE A 1088 11.47 12.27 -24.95
N GLU A 1089 10.74 13.27 -24.44
CA GLU A 1089 9.30 13.44 -24.62
C GLU A 1089 9.03 14.57 -25.61
N CYS A 1090 8.23 14.26 -26.63
CA CYS A 1090 7.83 15.13 -27.72
C CYS A 1090 6.38 15.57 -27.49
N ASP A 1091 6.19 16.73 -26.86
CA ASP A 1091 4.86 17.27 -26.57
C ASP A 1091 4.16 17.82 -27.82
N GLY A 1092 3.45 16.93 -28.52
CA GLY A 1092 2.66 17.17 -29.72
C GLY A 1092 1.14 17.12 -29.51
N TYR A 1093 0.39 17.08 -30.62
CA TYR A 1093 -1.08 17.13 -30.66
C TYR A 1093 -1.78 15.75 -30.58
N THR A 1094 -1.03 14.67 -30.74
CA THR A 1094 -1.54 13.29 -30.69
C THR A 1094 -1.71 12.85 -29.24
N PHE A 1095 -2.95 12.58 -28.83
CA PHE A 1095 -3.24 12.08 -27.48
C PHE A 1095 -4.39 11.08 -27.44
N HIS A 1096 -4.27 10.09 -26.55
CA HIS A 1096 -5.31 9.14 -26.19
C HIS A 1096 -6.32 9.77 -25.20
N SER A 1097 -7.47 10.18 -25.71
CA SER A 1097 -8.55 10.85 -24.98
C SER A 1097 -8.98 10.13 -23.70
N SER A 1098 -8.71 10.71 -22.53
CA SER A 1098 -9.55 10.58 -21.32
C SER A 1098 -9.27 11.72 -20.33
N THR A 1099 -10.26 12.06 -19.50
CA THR A 1099 -10.22 13.03 -18.38
C THR A 1099 -9.10 12.76 -17.37
N PHE A 1100 -8.59 11.53 -17.35
CA PHE A 1100 -7.52 11.00 -16.50
C PHE A 1100 -6.09 11.45 -16.83
N SER A 1101 -5.92 12.27 -17.86
CA SER A 1101 -4.61 12.72 -18.35
C SER A 1101 -3.92 13.81 -17.53
N LYS A 1102 -4.59 14.42 -16.53
CA LYS A 1102 -4.11 15.64 -15.85
C LYS A 1102 -2.90 15.44 -14.92
N VAL A 1103 -3.03 14.48 -14.01
CA VAL A 1103 -2.07 14.17 -12.94
C VAL A 1103 -1.09 13.08 -13.39
N ASN A 1104 -1.49 12.28 -14.38
CA ASN A 1104 -0.79 11.07 -14.80
C ASN A 1104 0.59 11.37 -15.41
N ASP A 1105 0.75 12.43 -16.19
CA ASP A 1105 2.03 12.75 -16.85
C ASP A 1105 3.12 13.15 -15.86
N TYR A 1106 2.78 14.04 -14.91
CA TYR A 1106 3.70 14.44 -13.84
C TYR A 1106 4.11 13.23 -12.99
N GLU A 1107 3.13 12.45 -12.51
CA GLU A 1107 3.41 11.30 -11.65
C GLU A 1107 4.15 10.18 -12.39
N ARG A 1108 3.85 9.99 -13.69
CA ARG A 1108 4.57 9.06 -14.59
C ARG A 1108 6.04 9.44 -14.70
N GLN A 1109 6.33 10.68 -15.08
CA GLN A 1109 7.70 11.16 -15.21
C GLN A 1109 8.42 11.08 -13.86
N ARG A 1110 7.79 11.54 -12.78
CA ARG A 1110 8.33 11.46 -11.41
C ARG A 1110 8.64 10.03 -10.99
N TYR A 1111 7.75 9.07 -11.28
CA TYR A 1111 7.97 7.65 -10.98
C TYR A 1111 9.21 7.11 -11.69
N LEU A 1112 9.41 7.46 -12.96
CA LEU A 1112 10.57 7.03 -13.75
C LEU A 1112 11.86 7.74 -13.33
N GLU A 1113 11.82 9.05 -13.05
CA GLU A 1113 12.98 9.79 -12.57
C GLU A 1113 13.48 9.27 -11.22
N ASN A 1114 12.56 8.90 -10.31
CA ASN A 1114 12.89 8.20 -9.06
C ASN A 1114 13.57 6.83 -9.29
N ARG A 1115 13.44 6.26 -10.50
CA ARG A 1115 14.06 5.01 -10.95
C ARG A 1115 15.32 5.27 -11.80
N GLY A 1116 15.78 6.51 -11.85
CA GLY A 1116 17.02 6.92 -12.48
C GLY A 1116 16.90 7.31 -13.95
N TRP A 1117 15.69 7.40 -14.50
CA TRP A 1117 15.49 7.99 -15.82
C TRP A 1117 15.82 9.48 -15.80
N VAL A 1118 16.36 9.98 -16.90
CA VAL A 1118 16.62 11.42 -17.12
C VAL A 1118 15.78 11.85 -18.32
N PHE A 1119 14.95 12.87 -18.15
CA PHE A 1119 14.06 13.36 -19.20
C PHE A 1119 14.57 14.67 -19.82
N LEU A 1120 14.42 14.80 -21.13
CA LEU A 1120 14.37 16.08 -21.83
C LEU A 1120 13.06 16.17 -22.59
N ARG A 1121 12.46 17.36 -22.63
CA ARG A 1121 11.16 17.59 -23.24
C ARG A 1121 11.25 18.71 -24.26
N ILE A 1122 10.54 18.58 -25.36
CA ILE A 1122 10.47 19.59 -26.41
C ILE A 1122 9.03 19.71 -26.93
N LEU A 1123 8.53 20.94 -27.00
CA LEU A 1123 7.20 21.25 -27.49
C LEU A 1123 7.19 21.36 -29.00
N SER A 1124 6.16 20.84 -29.65
CA SER A 1124 5.94 21.00 -31.10
C SER A 1124 5.92 22.49 -31.53
N ASN A 1125 5.34 23.36 -30.70
CA ASN A 1125 5.37 24.81 -30.87
C ASN A 1125 6.81 25.35 -30.96
N ASP A 1126 7.68 25.00 -30.02
CA ASP A 1126 9.05 25.51 -29.98
C ASP A 1126 9.95 24.89 -31.04
N TRP A 1127 9.62 23.67 -31.47
CA TRP A 1127 10.33 22.98 -32.53
C TRP A 1127 10.11 23.60 -33.91
N TRP A 1128 8.88 24.00 -34.21
CA TRP A 1128 8.48 24.57 -35.51
C TRP A 1128 8.56 26.09 -35.57
N ASN A 1129 8.58 26.79 -34.44
CA ASN A 1129 8.69 28.24 -34.42
C ASN A 1129 10.13 28.73 -34.72
N LYS A 1130 10.31 29.40 -35.87
CA LYS A 1130 11.60 29.94 -36.33
C LYS A 1130 12.21 30.98 -35.37
N ASN A 1131 11.36 31.79 -34.73
CA ASN A 1131 11.78 32.80 -33.73
C ASN A 1131 12.30 32.14 -32.44
N ASN A 1132 11.97 30.86 -32.21
CA ASN A 1132 12.45 30.05 -31.08
C ASN A 1132 13.57 29.07 -31.51
N SER A 1133 14.26 29.30 -32.63
CA SER A 1133 15.39 28.46 -33.09
C SER A 1133 16.50 28.26 -32.04
N ILE A 1134 16.65 29.22 -31.13
CA ILE A 1134 17.54 29.13 -29.95
C ILE A 1134 17.11 27.98 -29.01
N VAL A 1135 15.81 27.75 -28.81
CA VAL A 1135 15.28 26.69 -27.94
C VAL A 1135 15.60 25.32 -28.54
N LYS A 1136 15.35 25.12 -29.84
CA LYS A 1136 15.73 23.91 -30.56
C LYS A 1136 17.25 23.65 -30.47
N THR A 1137 18.06 24.69 -30.68
CA THR A 1137 19.53 24.59 -30.59
C THR A 1137 19.98 24.23 -29.17
N ARG A 1138 19.37 24.86 -28.15
CA ARG A 1138 19.64 24.58 -26.74
C ARG A 1138 19.25 23.15 -26.36
N PHE A 1139 18.11 22.65 -26.82
CA PHE A 1139 17.67 21.27 -26.62
C PHE A 1139 18.70 20.27 -27.16
N LEU A 1140 19.13 20.44 -28.42
CA LEU A 1140 20.16 19.59 -29.03
C LEU A 1140 21.52 19.70 -28.32
N ASN A 1141 21.90 20.90 -27.85
CA ASN A 1141 23.13 21.10 -27.08
C ASN A 1141 23.07 20.44 -25.69
N ASN A 1142 21.90 20.44 -25.03
CA ASN A 1142 21.70 19.72 -23.78
C ASN A 1142 21.87 18.21 -23.96
N ILE A 1143 21.35 17.64 -25.05
CA ILE A 1143 21.60 16.24 -25.42
C ILE A 1143 23.10 16.00 -25.56
N LYS A 1144 23.81 16.81 -26.36
CA LYS A 1144 25.28 16.69 -26.52
C LYS A 1144 26.03 16.77 -25.19
N LYS A 1145 25.62 17.66 -24.29
CA LYS A 1145 26.22 17.80 -22.96
C LYS A 1145 25.99 16.55 -22.10
N HIS A 1146 24.78 16.00 -22.10
CA HIS A 1146 24.48 14.75 -21.40
C HIS A 1146 25.30 13.58 -21.91
N LEU A 1147 25.45 13.45 -23.24
CA LEU A 1147 26.29 12.42 -23.84
C LEU A 1147 27.75 12.57 -23.40
N LYS A 1148 28.33 13.78 -23.48
CA LYS A 1148 29.70 14.05 -23.01
C LYS A 1148 29.92 13.74 -21.54
N ASN A 1149 29.00 14.13 -20.66
CA ASN A 1149 29.13 13.84 -19.23
C ASN A 1149 29.12 12.34 -18.96
N ASN A 1150 28.30 11.58 -19.69
CA ASN A 1150 28.22 10.14 -19.59
C ASN A 1150 29.49 9.42 -20.12
N GLU A 1151 30.22 10.07 -21.05
CA GLU A 1151 31.57 9.65 -21.51
C GLU A 1151 32.65 9.98 -20.47
N ILE A 1152 32.53 11.08 -19.72
CA ILE A 1152 33.52 11.52 -18.72
C ILE A 1152 33.43 10.73 -17.42
N GLU A 1153 32.25 10.28 -16.98
CA GLU A 1153 32.10 9.40 -15.80
C GLU A 1153 32.86 8.05 -15.93
N GLU A 1154 33.46 7.74 -17.09
CA GLU A 1154 34.32 6.58 -17.32
C GLU A 1154 35.82 6.83 -17.06
N MET A 1155 36.28 8.09 -17.01
CA MET A 1155 37.66 8.46 -16.68
C MET A 1155 37.83 8.67 -15.18
#